data_AF-A0AAW0F4M8-F1
#
_entry.id   AF-A0AAW0F4M8-F1
#
_cell.length_a   1.000
_cell.length_b   1.000
_cell.length_c   1.000
_cell.angle_alpha   90.00
_cell.angle_beta   90.00
_cell.angle_gamma   90.00
#
_symmetry.space_group_name_H-M   'P 1'
#
loop_
_entity.id
_entity.type
_entity.pdbx_description
1 polymer ?
#
loop_
_entity_poly.entity_id
_entity_poly.type
_entity_poly.pdbx_seq_one_letter_code
_entity_poly.pdbx_strand_id
1 'polypeptide(L)'
;MCTLFVARLQASMLRSSVKTGRSRACDWRGASAGATWGSSLRSAVRRATTLTALPLTLSSSPRTSAACGPRWMRSSPSPAPPCSSWTAVPQGRRWATRKSIEEQLPPNIKVDPHSQESSSGKDGEGLGRDAFSSGINGIYGNRAESAMRGMLGPQGQADARETRALPILGRATVQGTEYTLDRSTVFEHWRVRCPAPVGWHLSKLGSATCKMVNDVNEAVESLQLQIIKGCNVFEIDGAASEIHQSIARGMYEALQAFELDRSGFVMVVRCGLIKQPHFQDEITRVETSNTAAVRNRIIPIFERYKASSLPSTSLKSGFRLSELDDSQLARLNLRRVDRTTAAGLSPDWLDAFFTNVAYNTRLECIDVLLLEGVHTLVDGRPDAHVDDDILQLFVYLEQQVKQGVLQYYGICSPHLAPPVPRTYPPMPPDALVPDQYRTPPTEPAPLNLYRLMALAERAGGAGHHFRFVQYPFNLTQHQAMSAPLPYDPSHTLATLCKALGLTTLGYSPLETSNLMRLPERYHNFPMEADLKALRMNFFTVCERCVLKEMEIKDTIEKGPDTLPPIEHLFVASVYLAAQRQFSNLFFFTDWVNFYMMPRFRRAMTRFKEASNAELKEWAKQYEQLISDLLRMRQRMFQHKHGKNTGLVGMAIDHASPTLARCPMLNQKAINFATYGCDVLMCGFHVSRYFHEATELNPAKDGNLPIPAEELLALCAAEAVSYANASPPHPYMLEPLVTDGKISKQPSKSAATMVTIDPQNPRFPDIPDELPASDGDVASMATADDRAPPQAVPGDRAAGVAAK
;
A
#
# COMPACT_ATOMS: atom_id res chain seq x y z
N MET A 1 -2.30 -0.16 -47.80
CA MET A 1 -0.82 -0.06 -47.67
C MET A 1 -0.31 -0.53 -46.30
N CYS A 2 -0.91 -0.15 -45.16
CA CYS A 2 -0.53 -0.66 -43.83
C CYS A 2 -0.61 -2.21 -43.69
N THR A 3 -1.59 -2.83 -44.34
CA THR A 3 -1.83 -4.30 -44.34
C THR A 3 -0.67 -5.11 -44.94
N LEU A 4 0.02 -4.56 -45.96
CA LEU A 4 1.15 -5.21 -46.63
C LEU A 4 2.47 -5.03 -45.87
N PHE A 5 2.51 -4.12 -44.88
CA PHE A 5 3.70 -3.75 -44.15
C PHE A 5 3.86 -4.55 -42.85
N VAL A 6 2.77 -4.79 -42.10
CA VAL A 6 2.78 -5.67 -40.91
C VAL A 6 3.19 -7.11 -41.28
N ALA A 7 2.68 -7.64 -42.40
CA ALA A 7 3.09 -8.93 -42.94
C ALA A 7 4.58 -8.96 -43.36
N ARG A 8 5.13 -7.84 -43.84
CA ARG A 8 6.57 -7.71 -44.14
C ARG A 8 7.44 -7.59 -42.88
N LEU A 9 6.94 -6.95 -41.82
CA LEU A 9 7.64 -6.81 -40.54
C LEU A 9 7.77 -8.15 -39.81
N GLN A 10 6.70 -8.95 -39.78
CA GLN A 10 6.73 -10.32 -39.27
C GLN A 10 7.61 -11.24 -40.14
N ALA A 11 7.55 -11.12 -41.47
CA ALA A 11 8.40 -11.88 -42.38
C ALA A 11 9.89 -11.50 -42.29
N SER A 12 10.21 -10.25 -41.91
CA SER A 12 11.59 -9.77 -41.73
C SER A 12 12.21 -10.29 -40.43
N MET A 13 11.45 -10.31 -39.32
CA MET A 13 11.91 -10.90 -38.06
C MET A 13 12.14 -12.41 -38.16
N LEU A 14 11.36 -13.13 -38.98
CA LEU A 14 11.54 -14.57 -39.22
C LEU A 14 12.75 -14.90 -40.11
N ARG A 15 13.15 -14.00 -41.03
CA ARG A 15 14.27 -14.25 -41.96
C ARG A 15 15.66 -14.06 -41.34
N SER A 16 15.80 -13.34 -40.23
CA SER A 16 17.11 -13.17 -39.57
C SER A 16 17.57 -14.40 -38.78
N SER A 17 16.69 -15.38 -38.53
CA SER A 17 17.01 -16.59 -37.76
C SER A 17 17.60 -17.74 -38.61
N VAL A 18 17.49 -17.68 -39.95
CA VAL A 18 17.78 -18.84 -40.84
C VAL A 18 19.13 -18.75 -41.57
N LYS A 19 19.88 -17.65 -41.46
CA LYS A 19 21.19 -17.49 -42.14
C LYS A 19 22.38 -17.73 -41.22
N THR A 20 22.57 -18.94 -40.72
CA THR A 20 23.91 -19.49 -40.42
C THR A 20 23.83 -21.03 -40.39
N GLY A 21 24.55 -21.68 -41.32
CA GLY A 21 24.80 -23.12 -41.26
C GLY A 21 24.56 -23.87 -42.57
N ARG A 22 25.55 -23.88 -43.46
CA ARG A 22 25.72 -24.91 -44.50
C ARG A 22 27.03 -25.66 -44.21
N SER A 23 27.03 -26.97 -44.49
CA SER A 23 28.14 -27.94 -44.45
C SER A 23 28.26 -28.69 -43.11
N ARG A 24 28.25 -30.03 -42.99
CA ARG A 24 28.51 -31.14 -43.94
C ARG A 24 27.59 -32.34 -43.64
N ALA A 25 27.32 -33.11 -44.69
CA ALA A 25 26.81 -34.48 -44.61
C ALA A 25 27.94 -35.44 -44.22
N CYS A 26 27.63 -36.40 -43.34
CA CYS A 26 28.22 -37.73 -43.31
C CYS A 26 27.17 -38.68 -42.71
N ASP A 27 26.82 -39.72 -43.47
CA ASP A 27 26.17 -40.93 -42.99
C ASP A 27 26.94 -41.53 -41.81
N TRP A 28 26.26 -42.29 -40.94
CA TRP A 28 26.71 -43.59 -40.43
C TRP A 28 25.57 -44.25 -39.63
N ARG A 29 25.28 -45.51 -39.97
CA ARG A 29 24.36 -46.42 -39.25
C ARG A 29 25.01 -46.91 -37.97
N GLY A 30 24.22 -47.20 -36.94
CA GLY A 30 24.67 -47.95 -35.77
C GLY A 30 23.53 -48.25 -34.80
N ALA A 31 23.18 -49.52 -34.69
CA ALA A 31 22.20 -50.07 -33.76
C ALA A 31 22.82 -50.36 -32.37
N SER A 32 21.92 -50.63 -31.41
CA SER A 32 22.01 -51.60 -30.30
C SER A 32 21.99 -51.06 -28.85
N ALA A 33 21.07 -51.68 -28.08
CA ALA A 33 21.10 -52.15 -26.68
C ALA A 33 21.76 -51.28 -25.58
N GLY A 34 21.28 -51.20 -24.34
CA GLY A 34 20.33 -51.99 -23.56
C GLY A 34 20.55 -51.69 -22.06
N ALA A 35 19.76 -52.37 -21.21
CA ALA A 35 19.79 -52.43 -19.73
C ALA A 35 19.19 -51.22 -18.99
N THR A 36 18.01 -51.26 -18.33
CA THR A 36 17.51 -52.06 -17.18
C THR A 36 18.47 -52.15 -15.99
N TRP A 37 18.00 -51.66 -14.84
CA TRP A 37 18.07 -52.13 -13.44
C TRP A 37 17.28 -51.07 -12.64
N GLY A 38 16.46 -51.33 -11.63
CA GLY A 38 16.13 -52.51 -10.86
C GLY A 38 15.33 -52.00 -9.65
N SER A 39 14.15 -52.59 -9.47
CA SER A 39 13.15 -52.36 -8.42
C SER A 39 13.57 -52.82 -7.02
N SER A 40 13.03 -52.19 -5.96
CA SER A 40 12.57 -52.79 -4.68
C SER A 40 12.47 -51.72 -3.58
N LEU A 41 11.55 -51.73 -2.60
CA LEU A 41 10.47 -52.64 -2.25
C LEU A 41 9.50 -51.91 -1.28
N ARG A 42 8.33 -52.51 -1.13
CA ARG A 42 7.14 -52.11 -0.36
C ARG A 42 7.35 -52.08 1.16
N SER A 43 6.49 -51.35 1.86
CA SER A 43 5.68 -51.98 2.93
C SER A 43 4.34 -51.24 3.09
N ALA A 44 3.32 -52.01 3.45
CA ALA A 44 1.92 -51.62 3.55
C ALA A 44 1.45 -51.78 4.99
N VAL A 45 0.49 -50.96 5.43
CA VAL A 45 -0.43 -51.34 6.51
C VAL A 45 -1.83 -50.86 6.16
N ARG A 46 -2.74 -51.83 5.99
CA ARG A 46 -4.20 -51.68 5.98
C ARG A 46 -4.70 -51.51 7.41
N ARG A 47 -5.75 -50.71 7.61
CA ARG A 47 -6.88 -51.07 8.50
C ARG A 47 -8.16 -50.42 7.99
N ALA A 48 -9.14 -51.27 7.71
CA ALA A 48 -10.54 -50.95 7.59
C ALA A 48 -11.19 -51.12 8.97
N THR A 49 -12.23 -50.33 9.30
CA THR A 49 -13.49 -50.83 9.90
C THR A 49 -14.53 -49.73 10.15
N THR A 50 -15.72 -49.97 9.58
CA THR A 50 -17.10 -49.81 10.12
C THR A 50 -17.72 -48.46 10.51
N LEU A 51 -18.76 -48.14 9.73
CA LEU A 51 -20.07 -47.59 10.13
C LEU A 51 -20.51 -47.91 11.57
N THR A 52 -21.04 -46.90 12.26
CA THR A 52 -22.17 -47.04 13.19
C THR A 52 -22.98 -45.74 13.17
N ALA A 53 -24.29 -45.90 12.96
CA ALA A 53 -25.32 -44.89 13.12
C ALA A 53 -26.11 -45.16 14.41
N LEU A 54 -26.95 -44.19 14.79
CA LEU A 54 -28.05 -44.18 15.79
C LEU A 54 -27.69 -43.66 17.21
N PRO A 55 -28.69 -43.28 18.06
CA PRO A 55 -29.66 -42.18 17.85
C PRO A 55 -30.07 -41.46 19.19
N LEU A 56 -31.08 -40.55 19.13
CA LEU A 56 -31.97 -40.11 20.22
C LEU A 56 -31.32 -39.25 21.35
N THR A 57 -31.96 -38.30 22.03
CA THR A 57 -33.35 -38.08 22.43
C THR A 57 -33.63 -36.58 22.66
N LEU A 58 -34.86 -36.17 22.33
CA LEU A 58 -35.56 -35.00 22.86
C LEU A 58 -35.60 -34.98 24.40
N SER A 59 -35.50 -33.80 25.01
CA SER A 59 -36.30 -33.50 26.20
C SER A 59 -36.89 -32.10 26.14
N SER A 60 -38.21 -32.11 26.21
CA SER A 60 -39.15 -31.01 26.39
C SER A 60 -39.15 -30.53 27.85
N SER A 61 -39.30 -29.23 28.09
CA SER A 61 -40.52 -28.67 28.73
C SER A 61 -40.41 -27.19 29.11
N PRO A 62 -41.57 -26.52 29.32
CA PRO A 62 -41.76 -25.09 29.06
C PRO A 62 -42.08 -24.27 30.33
N ARG A 63 -42.19 -22.94 30.18
CA ARG A 63 -43.02 -22.03 31.00
C ARG A 63 -43.20 -20.72 30.22
N THR A 64 -44.36 -20.48 29.58
CA THR A 64 -45.53 -19.69 30.08
C THR A 64 -45.11 -18.30 30.58
N SER A 65 -45.34 -17.21 29.84
CA SER A 65 -46.61 -16.50 29.56
C SER A 65 -46.66 -15.20 30.36
N ALA A 66 -46.77 -14.05 29.68
CA ALA A 66 -47.66 -12.96 30.07
C ALA A 66 -47.67 -11.89 28.98
N ALA A 67 -48.81 -11.77 28.32
CA ALA A 67 -49.20 -10.62 27.53
C ALA A 67 -49.57 -9.45 28.46
N CYS A 68 -49.26 -8.22 28.04
CA CYS A 68 -50.05 -7.04 28.35
C CYS A 68 -49.78 -5.98 27.28
N GLY A 69 -50.83 -5.59 26.58
CA GLY A 69 -50.83 -4.49 25.62
C GLY A 69 -51.02 -3.12 26.31
N PRO A 70 -51.57 -2.11 25.61
CA PRO A 70 -50.83 -0.91 25.24
C PRO A 70 -51.31 0.35 25.98
N ARG A 71 -50.51 1.43 25.98
CA ARG A 71 -51.03 2.77 26.26
C ARG A 71 -50.27 3.90 25.58
N TRP A 72 -51.04 4.72 24.89
CA TRP A 72 -50.71 6.01 24.29
C TRP A 72 -50.23 7.02 25.34
N MET A 73 -49.33 7.94 24.95
CA MET A 73 -49.52 9.37 25.20
C MET A 73 -48.68 10.23 24.25
N ARG A 74 -49.36 11.21 23.66
CA ARG A 74 -48.82 12.35 22.90
C ARG A 74 -48.15 13.34 23.87
N SER A 75 -47.13 14.05 23.40
CA SER A 75 -46.89 15.43 23.80
C SER A 75 -46.22 16.21 22.67
N SER A 76 -46.83 17.36 22.38
CA SER A 76 -46.44 18.37 21.39
C SER A 76 -45.63 19.50 22.08
N PRO A 77 -45.02 20.42 21.31
CA PRO A 77 -43.93 21.30 21.75
C PRO A 77 -44.39 22.73 22.10
N SER A 78 -43.56 23.49 22.83
CA SER A 78 -43.59 24.96 22.96
C SER A 78 -42.49 25.43 23.93
N PRO A 79 -42.18 26.75 24.04
CA PRO A 79 -41.97 27.73 22.97
C PRO A 79 -40.71 28.62 23.23
N ALA A 80 -40.33 29.42 22.23
CA ALA A 80 -39.34 30.50 22.35
C ALA A 80 -39.90 31.73 23.09
N PRO A 81 -39.04 32.60 23.64
CA PRO A 81 -39.39 34.03 23.82
C PRO A 81 -38.21 34.96 23.37
N PRO A 82 -38.34 36.30 23.39
CA PRO A 82 -38.53 37.08 22.16
C PRO A 82 -37.43 38.12 21.90
N CYS A 83 -37.50 38.69 20.70
CA CYS A 83 -36.70 39.80 20.21
C CYS A 83 -37.21 41.15 20.76
N SER A 84 -36.33 42.06 21.14
CA SER A 84 -36.65 43.49 21.36
C SER A 84 -35.54 44.43 20.86
N SER A 85 -35.86 45.13 19.77
CA SER A 85 -35.61 46.54 19.43
C SER A 85 -34.31 47.25 19.83
N TRP A 86 -33.44 47.45 18.83
CA TRP A 86 -32.89 48.71 18.31
C TRP A 86 -32.95 50.00 19.16
N THR A 87 -31.74 50.51 19.49
CA THR A 87 -31.43 51.93 19.66
C THR A 87 -30.13 52.26 18.91
N ALA A 88 -30.10 53.43 18.27
CA ALA A 88 -29.08 53.88 17.31
C ALA A 88 -27.78 54.43 17.95
N VAL A 89 -26.64 54.11 17.30
CA VAL A 89 -25.47 54.95 16.86
C VAL A 89 -24.83 55.90 17.90
N PRO A 90 -23.47 55.89 18.13
CA PRO A 90 -22.53 56.30 17.10
C PRO A 90 -21.20 55.54 16.93
N GLN A 91 -20.70 55.73 15.70
CA GLN A 91 -19.39 55.38 15.18
C GLN A 91 -18.23 55.89 16.04
N GLY A 92 -17.13 55.13 16.04
CA GLY A 92 -15.81 55.64 16.38
C GLY A 92 -14.96 54.68 17.21
N ARG A 93 -14.50 53.56 16.65
CA ARG A 93 -13.35 52.83 17.22
C ARG A 93 -12.22 52.75 16.20
N ARG A 94 -11.23 53.61 16.46
CA ARG A 94 -9.87 53.54 15.91
C ARG A 94 -9.32 52.14 16.14
N TRP A 95 -8.64 51.61 15.13
CA TRP A 95 -7.84 50.40 15.25
C TRP A 95 -6.75 50.66 16.32
N ALA A 96 -6.74 49.85 17.37
CA ALA A 96 -5.65 49.86 18.33
C ALA A 96 -4.39 49.37 17.63
N THR A 97 -3.35 50.20 17.60
CA THR A 97 -2.04 49.79 17.10
C THR A 97 -1.43 48.80 18.10
N ARG A 98 -0.61 47.86 17.60
CA ARG A 98 0.11 46.85 18.42
C ARG A 98 0.73 47.42 19.70
N LYS A 99 1.26 48.64 19.62
CA LYS A 99 1.86 49.37 20.74
C LYS A 99 0.87 49.70 21.88
N SER A 100 -0.39 50.01 21.55
CA SER A 100 -1.46 50.27 22.53
C SER A 100 -1.90 49.00 23.26
N ILE A 101 -1.71 47.83 22.66
CA ILE A 101 -2.03 46.54 23.28
C ILE A 101 -0.89 46.13 24.22
N GLU A 102 0.36 46.33 23.81
CA GLU A 102 1.56 46.08 24.64
C GLU A 102 1.60 46.97 25.90
N GLU A 103 1.10 48.21 25.82
CA GLU A 103 1.03 49.11 26.97
C GLU A 103 -0.04 48.73 28.01
N GLN A 104 -1.06 47.97 27.62
CA GLN A 104 -2.15 47.53 28.50
C GLN A 104 -1.89 46.16 29.17
N LEU A 105 -0.79 45.49 28.86
CA LEU A 105 -0.43 44.24 29.50
C LEU A 105 -0.04 44.46 30.97
N PRO A 106 -0.46 43.56 31.89
CA PRO A 106 -0.10 43.65 33.29
C PRO A 106 1.44 43.54 33.47
N PRO A 107 2.01 44.20 34.49
CA PRO A 107 3.45 44.44 34.60
C PRO A 107 4.30 43.17 34.69
N ASN A 108 3.72 42.02 35.04
CA ASN A 108 4.39 40.72 35.01
C ASN A 108 4.61 40.14 33.60
N ILE A 109 4.08 40.79 32.55
CA ILE A 109 4.23 40.38 31.14
C ILE A 109 5.09 41.39 30.35
N LYS A 110 5.39 42.57 30.91
CA LYS A 110 6.24 43.57 30.25
C LYS A 110 7.72 43.21 30.46
N VAL A 111 8.38 42.79 29.38
CA VAL A 111 9.83 42.55 29.37
C VAL A 111 10.54 43.90 29.33
N ASP A 112 11.34 44.21 30.35
CA ASP A 112 12.19 45.40 30.40
C ASP A 112 13.47 45.16 29.57
N PRO A 113 13.69 45.86 28.45
CA PRO A 113 14.84 45.64 27.58
C PRO A 113 16.17 46.14 28.16
N HIS A 114 16.20 46.72 29.37
CA HIS A 114 17.40 47.31 29.96
C HIS A 114 17.80 46.77 31.35
N SER A 115 17.19 45.70 31.85
CA SER A 115 17.65 45.06 33.10
C SER A 115 18.92 44.21 32.88
N GLN A 116 20.08 44.87 32.74
CA GLN A 116 21.38 44.24 32.99
C GLN A 116 21.81 44.53 34.42
N GLU A 117 21.45 43.64 35.35
CA GLU A 117 22.14 43.56 36.64
C GLU A 117 22.53 42.12 36.98
N SER A 118 23.72 42.06 37.57
CA SER A 118 24.55 40.92 37.90
C SER A 118 23.96 39.99 38.96
N SER A 119 23.93 38.68 38.68
CA SER A 119 23.85 37.65 39.71
C SER A 119 24.56 36.36 39.29
N SER A 120 25.77 36.18 39.79
CA SER A 120 26.42 34.88 39.91
C SER A 120 25.70 34.06 40.98
N GLY A 121 24.96 33.02 40.60
CA GLY A 121 24.35 32.11 41.56
C GLY A 121 23.22 31.28 40.97
N LYS A 122 23.56 30.01 40.69
CA LYS A 122 22.73 28.79 40.64
C LYS A 122 21.23 28.88 40.33
N ASP A 123 20.89 28.06 39.33
CA ASP A 123 19.63 27.34 39.12
C ASP A 123 18.43 28.16 38.63
N GLY A 124 18.25 28.11 37.30
CA GLY A 124 17.05 28.60 36.62
C GLY A 124 17.18 28.56 35.08
N GLU A 125 16.66 27.49 34.48
CA GLU A 125 16.03 27.47 33.15
C GLU A 125 16.85 27.86 31.91
N GLY A 126 17.72 26.93 31.50
CA GLY A 126 17.95 26.67 30.08
C GLY A 126 17.10 25.50 29.62
N LEU A 127 16.10 25.72 28.77
CA LEU A 127 15.35 24.68 28.04
C LEU A 127 16.22 23.84 27.07
N GLY A 128 17.55 23.81 27.23
CA GLY A 128 18.49 23.48 26.16
C GLY A 128 19.40 22.26 26.36
N ARG A 129 19.35 21.55 27.50
CA ARG A 129 20.26 20.39 27.72
C ARG A 129 19.64 19.17 28.39
N ASP A 130 18.77 19.33 29.37
CA ASP A 130 18.17 18.19 30.07
C ASP A 130 17.03 17.51 29.29
N ALA A 131 16.34 18.25 28.43
CA ALA A 131 15.41 17.68 27.46
C ALA A 131 16.12 16.83 26.38
N PHE A 132 17.38 17.15 26.07
CA PHE A 132 18.20 16.35 25.14
C PHE A 132 18.80 15.10 25.78
N SER A 133 18.88 15.04 27.12
CA SER A 133 19.45 13.91 27.86
C SER A 133 18.41 12.88 28.32
N SER A 134 17.12 13.18 28.15
CA SER A 134 15.99 12.28 28.45
C SER A 134 15.33 11.71 27.19
N GLY A 135 14.52 10.66 27.35
CA GLY A 135 13.79 10.02 26.25
C GLY A 135 14.68 9.31 25.22
N ILE A 136 14.16 9.15 24.00
CA ILE A 136 14.86 8.42 22.92
C ILE A 136 16.14 9.13 22.48
N ASN A 137 16.15 10.46 22.43
CA ASN A 137 17.34 11.23 22.04
C ASN A 137 18.47 11.12 23.08
N GLY A 138 18.14 11.11 24.37
CA GLY A 138 19.13 10.94 25.44
C GLY A 138 19.83 9.59 25.39
N ILE A 139 19.06 8.52 25.23
CA ILE A 139 19.57 7.14 25.24
C ILE A 139 20.23 6.76 23.92
N TYR A 140 19.57 7.12 22.80
CA TYR A 140 19.95 6.64 21.47
C TYR A 140 20.57 7.71 20.59
N GLY A 141 20.18 8.97 20.73
CA GLY A 141 20.74 10.08 19.94
C GLY A 141 22.25 10.22 20.12
N ASN A 142 22.74 10.14 21.37
CA ASN A 142 24.18 10.19 21.66
C ASN A 142 24.95 9.02 21.02
N ARG A 143 24.35 7.83 21.00
CA ARG A 143 24.92 6.64 20.37
C ARG A 143 24.99 6.83 18.86
N ALA A 144 23.90 7.31 18.25
CA ALA A 144 23.83 7.60 16.82
C ALA A 144 24.90 8.64 16.41
N GLU A 145 25.02 9.74 17.16
CA GLU A 145 26.00 10.78 16.87
C GLU A 145 27.44 10.28 16.98
N SER A 146 27.72 9.46 18.00
CA SER A 146 29.05 8.86 18.20
C SER A 146 29.40 7.89 17.06
N ALA A 147 28.45 7.06 16.65
CA ALA A 147 28.63 6.13 15.53
C ALA A 147 28.87 6.87 14.20
N MET A 148 28.07 7.91 13.92
CA MET A 148 28.16 8.69 12.69
C MET A 148 29.46 9.51 12.60
N ARG A 149 29.94 10.07 13.71
CA ARG A 149 31.21 10.81 13.77
C ARG A 149 32.41 9.92 13.40
N GLY A 150 32.36 8.63 13.74
CA GLY A 150 33.39 7.67 13.36
C GLY A 150 33.35 7.23 11.88
N MET A 151 32.24 7.49 11.19
CA MET A 151 31.98 7.00 9.83
C MET A 151 32.07 8.06 8.74
N LEU A 152 31.70 9.30 9.05
CA LEU A 152 31.74 10.41 8.10
C LEU A 152 33.13 11.07 8.11
N GLY A 153 33.74 11.16 6.93
CA GLY A 153 34.93 12.00 6.73
C GLY A 153 34.62 13.48 6.97
N PRO A 154 35.65 14.36 7.03
CA PRO A 154 35.49 15.77 7.39
C PRO A 154 34.42 16.51 6.57
N GLN A 155 34.30 16.20 5.27
CA GLN A 155 33.28 16.78 4.38
C GLN A 155 31.87 16.26 4.70
N GLY A 156 31.69 14.96 4.93
CA GLY A 156 30.40 14.39 5.32
C GLY A 156 29.94 14.87 6.70
N GLN A 157 30.87 15.24 7.59
CA GLN A 157 30.53 15.90 8.85
C GLN A 157 30.04 17.34 8.68
N ALA A 158 30.42 18.04 7.60
CA ALA A 158 29.92 19.37 7.28
C ALA A 158 28.49 19.29 6.74
N ASP A 159 28.24 18.41 5.77
CA ASP A 159 26.90 18.21 5.19
C ASP A 159 25.90 17.71 6.26
N ALA A 160 26.32 16.80 7.13
CA ALA A 160 25.51 16.31 8.26
C ALA A 160 25.25 17.35 9.36
N ARG A 161 25.91 18.52 9.34
CA ARG A 161 25.60 19.65 10.23
C ARG A 161 24.50 20.54 9.64
N GLU A 162 24.41 20.67 8.32
CA GLU A 162 23.40 21.49 7.65
C GLU A 162 22.03 20.79 7.54
N THR A 163 21.99 19.46 7.52
CA THR A 163 20.76 18.65 7.41
C THR A 163 20.21 18.13 8.75
N ARG A 164 20.55 18.75 9.88
CA ARG A 164 20.04 18.26 11.18
C ARG A 164 18.54 18.54 11.32
N ALA A 165 17.75 17.46 11.43
CA ALA A 165 16.38 17.56 11.91
C ALA A 165 16.34 18.33 13.23
N LEU A 166 15.35 19.21 13.37
CA LEU A 166 15.15 19.99 14.59
C LEU A 166 14.42 19.12 15.63
N PRO A 167 14.75 19.23 16.92
CA PRO A 167 14.14 18.42 17.97
C PRO A 167 12.65 18.71 18.09
N ILE A 168 11.85 17.65 18.09
CA ILE A 168 10.41 17.71 18.36
C ILE A 168 10.22 17.20 19.78
N LEU A 169 10.18 18.15 20.72
CA LEU A 169 10.10 17.90 22.15
C LEU A 169 8.67 17.63 22.60
N GLY A 170 8.52 16.82 23.64
CA GLY A 170 7.25 16.40 24.21
C GLY A 170 6.72 15.07 23.67
N ARG A 171 5.52 14.72 24.15
CA ARG A 171 4.83 13.46 23.87
C ARG A 171 3.32 13.69 23.86
N ALA A 172 2.56 12.85 23.17
CA ALA A 172 1.11 12.94 23.13
C ALA A 172 0.49 12.87 24.53
N THR A 173 -0.49 13.73 24.81
CA THR A 173 -1.28 13.70 26.06
C THR A 173 -2.77 13.66 25.76
N VAL A 174 -3.57 13.22 26.74
CA VAL A 174 -5.04 13.23 26.59
C VAL A 174 -5.54 14.65 26.34
N GLN A 175 -5.12 15.61 27.16
CA GLN A 175 -5.56 17.00 27.05
C GLN A 175 -5.08 17.65 25.74
N GLY A 176 -3.83 17.40 25.33
CA GLY A 176 -3.29 17.96 24.10
C GLY A 176 -4.02 17.44 22.86
N THR A 177 -4.23 16.11 22.79
CA THR A 177 -4.92 15.48 21.66
C THR A 177 -6.39 15.91 21.57
N GLU A 178 -7.08 16.03 22.71
CA GLU A 178 -8.43 16.59 22.79
C GLU A 178 -8.47 18.04 22.30
N TYR A 179 -7.61 18.90 22.84
CA TYR A 179 -7.52 20.31 22.46
C TYR A 179 -7.26 20.52 20.96
N THR A 180 -6.39 19.71 20.38
CA THR A 180 -6.05 19.80 18.95
C THR A 180 -7.27 19.50 18.07
N LEU A 181 -8.06 18.50 18.45
CA LEU A 181 -9.26 18.13 17.70
C LEU A 181 -10.44 19.06 17.98
N ASP A 182 -10.58 19.59 19.18
CA ASP A 182 -11.61 20.60 19.50
C ASP A 182 -11.42 21.90 18.68
N ARG A 183 -10.19 22.19 18.26
CA ARG A 183 -9.88 23.32 17.36
C ARG A 183 -9.96 22.98 15.88
N SER A 184 -10.10 21.70 15.53
CA SER A 184 -10.15 21.27 14.14
C SER A 184 -11.51 21.61 13.52
N THR A 185 -11.50 22.20 12.34
CA THR A 185 -12.73 22.40 11.55
C THR A 185 -13.18 21.15 10.78
N VAL A 186 -12.39 20.07 10.84
CA VAL A 186 -12.57 18.85 10.04
C VAL A 186 -12.87 17.62 10.90
N PHE A 187 -12.29 17.57 12.11
CA PHE A 187 -12.29 16.37 12.96
C PHE A 187 -12.89 16.60 14.36
N GLU A 188 -13.53 17.74 14.62
CA GLU A 188 -14.17 18.02 15.91
C GLU A 188 -15.18 16.91 16.29
N HIS A 189 -16.00 16.48 15.34
CA HIS A 189 -16.99 15.42 15.51
C HIS A 189 -16.57 14.11 14.84
N TRP A 190 -15.54 14.15 13.98
CA TRP A 190 -14.98 12.96 13.33
C TRP A 190 -13.69 12.46 13.99
N ARG A 191 -13.85 12.02 15.25
CA ARG A 191 -12.76 11.52 16.08
C ARG A 191 -13.14 10.28 16.87
N VAL A 192 -12.15 9.60 17.41
CA VAL A 192 -12.30 8.46 18.31
C VAL A 192 -11.57 8.75 19.61
N ARG A 193 -12.16 8.33 20.73
CA ARG A 193 -11.51 8.34 22.03
C ARG A 193 -10.97 6.94 22.32
N CYS A 194 -9.66 6.82 22.45
CA CYS A 194 -9.02 5.56 22.78
C CYS A 194 -9.50 5.04 24.15
N PRO A 195 -9.67 3.72 24.33
CA PRO A 195 -9.96 3.13 25.63
C PRO A 195 -8.91 3.51 26.70
N ALA A 196 -9.30 3.51 27.96
CA ALA A 196 -8.36 3.64 29.07
C ALA A 196 -7.35 2.46 29.05
N PRO A 197 -6.07 2.68 29.39
CA PRO A 197 -5.48 3.91 29.94
C PRO A 197 -5.03 4.94 28.90
N VAL A 198 -5.13 4.65 27.60
CA VAL A 198 -4.63 5.55 26.53
C VAL A 198 -5.38 6.88 26.55
N GLY A 199 -6.72 6.84 26.46
CA GLY A 199 -7.58 8.01 26.62
C GLY A 199 -7.46 9.12 25.56
N TRP A 200 -6.51 9.04 24.63
CA TRP A 200 -6.28 10.05 23.58
C TRP A 200 -7.49 10.24 22.67
N HIS A 201 -7.62 11.46 22.14
CA HIS A 201 -8.61 11.78 21.12
C HIS A 201 -7.90 11.80 19.77
N LEU A 202 -8.25 10.87 18.88
CA LEU A 202 -7.59 10.68 17.59
C LEU A 202 -8.52 11.06 16.44
N SER A 203 -8.01 11.76 15.44
CA SER A 203 -8.73 12.01 14.19
C SER A 203 -9.09 10.68 13.53
N LYS A 204 -10.30 10.57 12.96
CA LYS A 204 -10.74 9.32 12.31
C LYS A 204 -9.87 8.93 11.11
N LEU A 205 -9.27 9.93 10.47
CA LEU A 205 -8.24 9.74 9.44
C LEU A 205 -6.87 10.08 10.03
N GLY A 206 -5.89 9.21 9.78
CA GLY A 206 -4.48 9.45 10.07
C GLY A 206 -3.64 9.48 8.79
N SER A 207 -2.41 9.97 8.89
CA SER A 207 -1.47 10.07 7.77
C SER A 207 -0.47 8.91 7.79
N ALA A 208 -0.27 8.23 6.66
CA ALA A 208 0.76 7.20 6.50
C ALA A 208 1.86 7.67 5.53
N THR A 209 3.12 7.52 5.92
CA THR A 209 4.24 8.05 5.13
C THR A 209 4.78 7.10 4.06
N CYS A 210 4.25 5.87 3.96
CA CYS A 210 4.77 4.81 3.09
C CYS A 210 4.81 5.15 1.58
N LYS A 211 4.08 6.18 1.12
CA LYS A 211 4.09 6.64 -0.28
C LYS A 211 4.84 7.96 -0.50
N MET A 212 5.32 8.59 0.56
CA MET A 212 5.99 9.90 0.50
C MET A 212 7.39 9.84 -0.12
N VAL A 213 8.00 8.64 -0.20
CA VAL A 213 9.30 8.44 -0.88
C VAL A 213 9.24 8.76 -2.38
N ASN A 214 8.05 8.68 -2.99
CA ASN A 214 7.88 8.92 -4.43
C ASN A 214 8.04 10.40 -4.80
N ASP A 215 7.60 11.30 -3.92
CA ASP A 215 7.77 12.75 -4.05
C ASP A 215 7.81 13.39 -2.66
N VAL A 216 9.03 13.60 -2.15
CA VAL A 216 9.24 14.08 -0.78
C VAL A 216 8.77 15.52 -0.60
N ASN A 217 8.90 16.35 -1.63
CA ASN A 217 8.56 17.78 -1.52
C ASN A 217 7.03 17.94 -1.43
N GLU A 218 6.30 17.32 -2.36
CA GLU A 218 4.83 17.35 -2.35
C GLU A 218 4.26 16.69 -1.09
N ALA A 219 4.91 15.61 -0.62
CA ALA A 219 4.52 14.93 0.61
C ALA A 219 4.68 15.81 1.86
N VAL A 220 5.74 16.61 1.97
CA VAL A 220 5.96 17.51 3.11
C VAL A 220 4.89 18.61 3.12
N GLU A 221 4.58 19.23 1.97
CA GLU A 221 3.51 20.22 1.87
C GLU A 221 2.15 19.60 2.27
N SER A 222 1.89 18.37 1.79
CA SER A 222 0.67 17.65 2.15
C SER A 222 0.59 17.32 3.64
N LEU A 223 1.71 16.94 4.25
CA LEU A 223 1.81 16.67 5.70
C LEU A 223 1.48 17.93 6.51
N GLN A 224 2.05 19.08 6.14
CA GLN A 224 1.81 20.35 6.81
C GLN A 224 0.32 20.73 6.74
N LEU A 225 -0.29 20.60 5.56
CA LEU A 225 -1.73 20.83 5.39
C LEU A 225 -2.57 19.93 6.32
N GLN A 226 -2.22 18.65 6.44
CA GLN A 226 -2.92 17.70 7.30
C GLN A 226 -2.88 18.14 8.78
N ILE A 227 -1.69 18.54 9.26
CA ILE A 227 -1.49 19.05 10.62
C ILE A 227 -2.37 20.28 10.88
N ILE A 228 -2.35 21.25 9.96
CA ILE A 228 -3.09 22.51 10.08
C ILE A 228 -4.60 22.27 10.13
N LYS A 229 -5.09 21.25 9.43
CA LYS A 229 -6.51 20.87 9.40
C LYS A 229 -6.92 20.02 10.61
N GLY A 230 -5.99 19.69 11.50
CA GLY A 230 -6.24 18.97 12.74
C GLY A 230 -6.19 17.45 12.61
N CYS A 231 -5.61 16.89 11.54
CA CYS A 231 -5.21 15.48 11.58
C CYS A 231 -4.10 15.36 12.63
N ASN A 232 -4.28 14.47 13.61
CA ASN A 232 -3.38 14.40 14.75
C ASN A 232 -2.71 13.04 14.97
N VAL A 233 -2.86 12.09 14.04
CA VAL A 233 -2.17 10.80 14.06
C VAL A 233 -1.34 10.62 12.81
N PHE A 234 -0.04 10.40 12.98
CA PHE A 234 0.93 10.30 11.90
C PHE A 234 1.76 9.03 12.05
N GLU A 235 1.78 8.22 11.01
CA GLU A 235 2.60 7.01 10.93
C GLU A 235 3.87 7.26 10.13
N ILE A 236 5.01 6.96 10.75
CA ILE A 236 6.31 6.87 10.11
C ILE A 236 6.59 5.40 9.75
N ASP A 237 6.68 5.10 8.45
CA ASP A 237 7.11 3.80 7.96
C ASP A 237 8.60 3.58 8.26
N GLY A 238 8.92 2.58 9.09
CA GLY A 238 10.29 2.24 9.45
C GLY A 238 11.14 1.71 8.29
N ALA A 239 10.51 1.21 7.22
CA ALA A 239 11.24 0.79 6.02
C ALA A 239 11.70 1.99 5.16
N ALA A 240 11.03 3.15 5.31
CA ALA A 240 11.26 4.36 4.52
C ALA A 240 12.11 5.40 5.28
N SER A 241 13.25 4.98 5.81
CA SER A 241 14.10 5.85 6.64
C SER A 241 14.69 7.07 5.93
N GLU A 242 14.76 7.05 4.59
CA GLU A 242 15.17 8.15 3.73
C GLU A 242 14.34 9.44 3.90
N ILE A 243 13.07 9.31 4.27
CA ILE A 243 12.13 10.44 4.38
C ILE A 243 11.91 10.88 5.82
N HIS A 244 12.45 10.18 6.81
CA HIS A 244 12.23 10.47 8.24
C HIS A 244 12.63 11.90 8.61
N GLN A 245 13.77 12.38 8.09
CA GLN A 245 14.24 13.75 8.32
C GLN A 245 13.29 14.79 7.71
N SER A 246 12.85 14.57 6.46
CA SER A 246 11.94 15.48 5.77
C SER A 246 10.56 15.54 6.44
N ILE A 247 10.04 14.40 6.89
CA ILE A 247 8.78 14.33 7.65
C ILE A 247 8.90 15.08 8.97
N ALA A 248 9.96 14.81 9.74
CA ALA A 248 10.17 15.47 11.03
C ALA A 248 10.33 16.98 10.86
N ARG A 249 11.10 17.42 9.86
CA ARG A 249 11.22 18.84 9.52
C ARG A 249 9.87 19.45 9.13
N GLY A 250 9.14 18.81 8.23
CA GLY A 250 7.82 19.27 7.81
C GLY A 250 6.84 19.43 8.97
N MET A 251 6.85 18.45 9.90
CA MET A 251 6.05 18.50 11.12
C MET A 251 6.48 19.65 12.03
N TYR A 252 7.78 19.78 12.31
CA TYR A 252 8.31 20.86 13.15
C TYR A 252 7.93 22.25 12.59
N GLU A 253 8.10 22.45 11.28
CA GLU A 253 7.75 23.70 10.60
C GLU A 253 6.25 24.00 10.72
N ALA A 254 5.37 23.00 10.59
CA ALA A 254 3.93 23.18 10.80
C ALA A 254 3.59 23.49 12.27
N LEU A 255 4.17 22.78 13.23
CA LEU A 255 3.92 23.04 14.65
C LEU A 255 4.33 24.47 15.03
N GLN A 256 5.50 24.90 14.57
CA GLN A 256 6.00 26.25 14.84
C GLN A 256 5.17 27.32 14.13
N ALA A 257 4.84 27.15 12.85
CA ALA A 257 4.12 28.15 12.07
C ALA A 257 2.69 28.39 12.56
N PHE A 258 2.06 27.40 13.19
CA PHE A 258 0.67 27.46 13.64
C PHE A 258 0.52 27.47 15.17
N GLU A 259 1.63 27.63 15.90
CA GLU A 259 1.66 27.66 17.37
C GLU A 259 0.95 26.43 17.98
N LEU A 260 1.21 25.26 17.39
CA LEU A 260 0.64 23.98 17.83
C LEU A 260 1.63 23.26 18.75
N ASP A 261 1.10 22.62 19.79
CA ASP A 261 1.91 21.85 20.73
C ASP A 261 2.04 20.38 20.29
N ARG A 262 3.25 19.81 20.43
CA ARG A 262 3.54 18.40 20.16
C ARG A 262 2.66 17.45 20.98
N SER A 263 2.20 17.89 22.15
CA SER A 263 1.29 17.10 23.00
C SER A 263 -0.07 16.79 22.34
N GLY A 264 -0.40 17.52 21.27
CA GLY A 264 -1.58 17.34 20.44
C GLY A 264 -1.56 16.20 19.44
N PHE A 265 -0.37 15.65 19.17
CA PHE A 265 -0.11 14.78 18.04
C PHE A 265 0.38 13.41 18.49
N VAL A 266 -0.02 12.35 17.79
CA VAL A 266 0.40 10.97 18.05
C VAL A 266 1.29 10.48 16.91
N MET A 267 2.53 10.16 17.25
CA MET A 267 3.52 9.60 16.35
C MET A 267 3.55 8.09 16.47
N VAL A 268 3.04 7.43 15.43
CA VAL A 268 3.06 5.98 15.26
C VAL A 268 4.29 5.62 14.44
N VAL A 269 5.05 4.62 14.85
CA VAL A 269 6.24 4.16 14.14
C VAL A 269 6.10 2.66 13.88
N ARG A 270 6.24 2.22 12.62
CA ARG A 270 6.22 0.80 12.27
C ARG A 270 7.62 0.24 12.21
N CYS A 271 7.87 -0.90 12.84
CA CYS A 271 9.16 -1.56 12.87
C CYS A 271 9.01 -3.06 12.69
N GLY A 272 9.89 -3.68 11.90
CA GLY A 272 10.03 -5.13 11.89
C GLY A 272 10.20 -5.71 10.49
N LEU A 273 9.71 -5.05 9.44
CA LEU A 273 9.98 -5.44 8.06
C LEU A 273 11.05 -4.54 7.41
N ILE A 274 11.97 -5.17 6.71
CA ILE A 274 13.01 -4.57 5.89
C ILE A 274 12.66 -4.87 4.45
N LYS A 275 12.40 -3.84 3.65
CA LYS A 275 12.05 -3.97 2.24
C LYS A 275 13.20 -3.48 1.38
N GLN A 276 13.65 -4.33 0.47
CA GLN A 276 14.59 -3.96 -0.58
C GLN A 276 13.83 -3.14 -1.65
N PRO A 277 14.26 -1.90 -1.94
CA PRO A 277 13.69 -1.10 -3.02
C PRO A 277 13.83 -1.82 -4.36
N HIS A 278 12.79 -1.80 -5.19
CA HIS A 278 12.75 -2.49 -6.49
C HIS A 278 13.89 -2.12 -7.45
N PHE A 279 14.48 -0.93 -7.33
CA PHE A 279 15.52 -0.43 -8.25
C PHE A 279 16.96 -0.57 -7.74
N GLN A 280 17.17 -1.05 -6.51
CA GLN A 280 18.51 -1.18 -5.93
C GLN A 280 19.31 -2.37 -6.52
N ASP A 281 18.63 -3.28 -7.23
CA ASP A 281 19.17 -4.45 -7.94
C ASP A 281 20.23 -4.11 -9.01
N GLU A 282 20.34 -2.84 -9.44
CA GLU A 282 21.26 -2.47 -10.52
C GLU A 282 22.15 -1.27 -10.28
N ILE A 283 21.72 -0.29 -9.48
CA ILE A 283 22.61 0.83 -9.09
C ILE A 283 23.90 0.24 -8.50
N THR A 284 23.75 -0.80 -7.66
CA THR A 284 24.88 -1.49 -7.04
C THR A 284 25.66 -2.40 -8.00
N ARG A 285 25.08 -2.99 -9.07
CA ARG A 285 25.83 -3.80 -10.06
C ARG A 285 26.84 -2.97 -10.85
N VAL A 286 26.56 -1.68 -11.05
CA VAL A 286 27.46 -0.75 -11.74
C VAL A 286 28.56 -0.21 -10.81
N GLU A 287 28.28 -0.10 -9.51
CA GLU A 287 29.30 0.30 -8.52
C GLU A 287 30.17 -0.88 -8.01
N THR A 288 29.67 -2.13 -8.10
CA THR A 288 30.39 -3.34 -7.65
C THR A 288 31.24 -4.02 -8.72
N SER A 289 31.54 -3.35 -9.84
CA SER A 289 32.55 -3.84 -10.80
C SER A 289 33.99 -3.76 -10.27
N ASN A 290 34.22 -3.75 -8.95
CA ASN A 290 35.53 -3.93 -8.34
C ASN A 290 35.45 -4.61 -6.96
N THR A 291 35.92 -5.87 -6.95
CA THR A 291 36.53 -6.65 -5.85
C THR A 291 35.69 -7.70 -5.08
N ALA A 292 36.14 -8.96 -5.23
CA ALA A 292 35.78 -10.13 -4.41
C ALA A 292 36.14 -9.98 -2.91
N ALA A 293 36.88 -8.94 -2.53
CA ALA A 293 37.26 -8.63 -1.15
C ALA A 293 36.08 -8.16 -0.27
N VAL A 294 34.92 -7.83 -0.86
CA VAL A 294 33.73 -7.36 -0.12
C VAL A 294 32.99 -8.51 0.58
N ARG A 295 32.99 -9.73 0.04
CA ARG A 295 32.28 -10.89 0.64
C ARG A 295 32.82 -11.30 2.02
N ASN A 296 34.12 -11.18 2.25
CA ASN A 296 34.73 -11.47 3.55
C ASN A 296 34.67 -10.30 4.55
N ARG A 297 34.10 -9.15 4.17
CA ARG A 297 33.83 -7.98 5.03
C ARG A 297 32.38 -7.88 5.49
N ILE A 298 31.51 -8.81 5.08
CA ILE A 298 30.07 -8.78 5.36
C ILE A 298 29.77 -8.87 6.87
N ILE A 299 30.54 -9.67 7.62
CA ILE A 299 30.34 -9.81 9.08
C ILE A 299 30.77 -8.54 9.84
N PRO A 300 31.95 -7.93 9.59
CA PRO A 300 32.32 -6.63 10.18
C PRO A 300 31.40 -5.47 9.79
N ILE A 301 30.80 -5.47 8.60
CA ILE A 301 29.85 -4.43 8.16
C ILE A 301 28.53 -4.57 8.91
N PHE A 302 28.09 -5.79 9.24
CA PHE A 302 26.88 -5.99 10.04
C PHE A 302 27.09 -5.75 11.54
N GLU A 303 28.27 -6.09 12.08
CA GLU A 303 28.71 -5.63 13.41
C GLU A 303 28.74 -4.08 13.45
N ARG A 304 29.21 -3.44 12.36
CA ARG A 304 29.07 -1.99 12.18
C ARG A 304 27.64 -1.56 11.95
N TYR A 305 26.74 -2.38 11.38
CA TYR A 305 25.33 -2.06 11.12
C TYR A 305 24.52 -2.06 12.43
N LYS A 306 24.77 -3.08 13.29
CA LYS A 306 24.36 -3.10 14.70
C LYS A 306 24.91 -1.87 15.46
N ALA A 307 26.12 -1.44 15.16
CA ALA A 307 26.74 -0.27 15.80
C ALA A 307 26.38 1.09 15.16
N SER A 308 25.85 1.14 13.93
CA SER A 308 25.72 2.38 13.13
C SER A 308 24.32 2.81 12.80
N SER A 309 23.29 2.02 13.14
CA SER A 309 21.89 2.48 13.07
C SER A 309 21.56 3.19 11.76
N LEU A 310 22.12 2.68 10.66
CA LEU A 310 22.05 3.39 9.40
C LEU A 310 20.70 3.15 8.73
N PRO A 311 20.13 4.18 8.09
CA PRO A 311 18.91 4.06 7.30
C PRO A 311 19.04 2.97 6.23
N SER A 312 17.91 2.39 5.84
CA SER A 312 17.71 1.47 4.70
C SER A 312 18.43 1.93 3.42
N THR A 313 18.74 3.22 3.30
CA THR A 313 19.54 3.84 2.23
C THR A 313 21.02 3.44 2.19
N SER A 314 21.55 2.76 3.21
CA SER A 314 22.99 2.42 3.31
C SER A 314 23.35 1.00 2.89
N LEU A 315 22.44 0.26 2.26
CA LEU A 315 22.85 -0.89 1.43
C LEU A 315 23.51 -0.46 0.10
N LYS A 316 24.11 0.74 0.05
CA LYS A 316 25.08 1.16 -0.98
C LYS A 316 26.29 0.20 -1.06
N SER A 317 26.48 -0.66 -0.06
CA SER A 317 27.52 -1.70 -0.06
C SER A 317 27.28 -2.86 -1.05
N GLY A 318 26.19 -2.85 -1.82
CA GLY A 318 25.84 -3.97 -2.72
C GLY A 318 25.18 -5.15 -2.01
N PHE A 319 24.73 -4.95 -0.77
CA PHE A 319 24.05 -5.99 0.02
C PHE A 319 22.58 -6.10 -0.39
N ARG A 320 22.11 -7.31 -0.68
CA ARG A 320 20.76 -7.56 -1.21
C ARG A 320 20.11 -8.72 -0.47
N LEU A 321 18.92 -8.50 0.05
CA LEU A 321 18.12 -9.55 0.69
C LEU A 321 17.84 -10.69 -0.29
N SER A 322 17.73 -10.39 -1.58
CA SER A 322 17.53 -11.38 -2.64
C SER A 322 18.73 -12.29 -2.92
N GLU A 323 19.93 -11.92 -2.46
CA GLU A 323 21.17 -12.67 -2.70
C GLU A 323 21.65 -13.47 -1.48
N LEU A 324 21.01 -13.27 -0.32
CA LEU A 324 21.35 -14.00 0.90
C LEU A 324 20.61 -15.32 0.95
N ASP A 325 21.24 -16.35 1.50
CA ASP A 325 20.51 -17.55 1.90
C ASP A 325 19.90 -17.37 3.31
N ASP A 326 19.01 -18.29 3.69
CA ASP A 326 18.32 -18.19 4.99
C ASP A 326 19.27 -18.39 6.17
N SER A 327 20.40 -19.08 5.98
CA SER A 327 21.42 -19.24 7.03
C SER A 327 22.18 -17.94 7.28
N GLN A 328 22.44 -17.17 6.22
CA GLN A 328 23.03 -15.85 6.30
C GLN A 328 22.06 -14.88 6.96
N LEU A 329 20.79 -14.86 6.54
CA LEU A 329 19.77 -14.04 7.21
C LEU A 329 19.64 -14.37 8.70
N ALA A 330 19.63 -15.66 9.06
CA ALA A 330 19.56 -16.08 10.46
C ALA A 330 20.74 -15.58 11.30
N ARG A 331 21.96 -15.55 10.76
CA ARG A 331 23.14 -14.96 11.43
C ARG A 331 22.99 -13.46 11.70
N LEU A 332 22.12 -12.80 10.94
CA LEU A 332 21.78 -11.39 11.08
C LEU A 332 20.56 -11.16 11.98
N ASN A 333 20.01 -12.21 12.59
CA ASN A 333 18.72 -12.21 13.29
C ASN A 333 17.57 -11.73 12.39
N LEU A 334 17.67 -12.01 11.09
CA LEU A 334 16.65 -11.71 10.10
C LEU A 334 15.96 -13.00 9.63
N ARG A 335 14.69 -12.89 9.28
CA ARG A 335 13.90 -14.00 8.72
C ARG A 335 13.38 -13.61 7.34
N ARG A 336 13.44 -14.51 6.37
CA ARG A 336 12.93 -14.23 5.04
C ARG A 336 11.41 -14.18 5.05
N VAL A 337 10.83 -13.14 4.45
CA VAL A 337 9.39 -13.04 4.17
C VAL A 337 9.14 -13.34 2.70
N ASP A 338 9.91 -12.69 1.83
CA ASP A 338 9.90 -12.94 0.39
C ASP A 338 11.31 -12.70 -0.21
N ARG A 339 11.42 -12.64 -1.53
CA ARG A 339 12.70 -12.42 -2.22
C ARG A 339 13.36 -11.09 -1.84
N THR A 340 12.56 -10.06 -1.60
CA THR A 340 12.96 -8.66 -1.37
C THR A 340 12.67 -8.17 0.05
N THR A 341 12.00 -8.96 0.88
CA THR A 341 11.57 -8.57 2.22
C THR A 341 12.09 -9.55 3.26
N ALA A 342 12.62 -9.00 4.37
CA ALA A 342 13.02 -9.76 5.54
C ALA A 342 12.43 -9.13 6.81
N ALA A 343 12.16 -9.95 7.83
CA ALA A 343 11.70 -9.52 9.13
C ALA A 343 12.85 -9.49 10.14
N GLY A 344 13.04 -8.34 10.78
CA GLY A 344 13.94 -8.12 11.91
C GLY A 344 13.12 -7.99 13.19
N LEU A 345 12.94 -9.09 13.91
CA LEU A 345 12.18 -9.15 15.16
C LEU A 345 13.05 -9.73 16.27
N SER A 346 13.97 -8.90 16.75
CA SER A 346 14.81 -9.20 17.92
C SER A 346 15.07 -7.91 18.71
N PRO A 347 15.35 -7.99 20.03
CA PRO A 347 15.72 -6.82 20.82
C PRO A 347 16.88 -6.03 20.21
N ASP A 348 17.92 -6.71 19.72
CA ASP A 348 19.05 -6.08 19.03
C ASP A 348 18.63 -5.25 17.82
N TRP A 349 17.65 -5.74 17.05
CA TRP A 349 17.15 -5.04 15.88
C TRP A 349 16.32 -3.82 16.27
N LEU A 350 15.47 -3.94 17.29
CA LEU A 350 14.69 -2.82 17.81
C LEU A 350 15.60 -1.72 18.36
N ASP A 351 16.70 -2.09 19.00
CA ASP A 351 17.69 -1.15 19.53
C ASP A 351 18.38 -0.33 18.42
N ALA A 352 18.79 -1.01 17.33
CA ALA A 352 19.33 -0.36 16.14
C ALA A 352 18.27 0.53 15.46
N PHE A 353 17.01 0.08 15.44
CA PHE A 353 15.89 0.83 14.88
C PHE A 353 15.61 2.12 15.66
N PHE A 354 15.53 2.07 17.00
CA PHE A 354 15.35 3.26 17.82
C PHE A 354 16.47 4.28 17.62
N THR A 355 17.70 3.80 17.49
CA THR A 355 18.85 4.65 17.18
C THR A 355 18.69 5.37 15.85
N ASN A 356 18.20 4.69 14.82
CA ASN A 356 17.95 5.29 13.50
C ASN A 356 16.80 6.32 13.55
N VAL A 357 15.70 6.00 14.25
CA VAL A 357 14.57 6.92 14.41
C VAL A 357 14.98 8.16 15.21
N ALA A 358 15.69 8.00 16.32
CA ALA A 358 16.20 9.12 17.13
C ALA A 358 17.07 10.06 16.30
N TYR A 359 17.98 9.48 15.51
CA TYR A 359 18.89 10.26 14.67
C TYR A 359 18.15 11.11 13.62
N ASN A 360 17.19 10.50 12.92
CA ASN A 360 16.54 11.14 11.77
C ASN A 360 15.34 12.01 12.15
N THR A 361 14.58 11.63 13.16
CA THR A 361 13.34 12.33 13.52
C THR A 361 13.52 13.32 14.66
N ARG A 362 14.53 13.08 15.52
CA ARG A 362 14.79 13.86 16.74
C ARG A 362 13.54 14.02 17.63
N LEU A 363 12.63 13.05 17.60
CA LEU A 363 11.53 12.95 18.56
C LEU A 363 12.10 12.78 19.97
N GLU A 364 11.47 13.37 20.98
CA GLU A 364 11.79 13.06 22.38
C GLU A 364 11.23 11.69 22.81
N CYS A 365 10.03 11.37 22.32
CA CYS A 365 9.32 10.14 22.64
C CYS A 365 8.55 9.63 21.40
N ILE A 366 8.53 8.31 21.22
CA ILE A 366 7.63 7.65 20.28
C ILE A 366 6.31 7.38 21.02
N ASP A 367 5.18 7.79 20.45
CA ASP A 367 3.89 7.59 21.12
C ASP A 367 3.41 6.14 20.96
N VAL A 368 3.54 5.57 19.76
CA VAL A 368 3.17 4.17 19.48
C VAL A 368 4.22 3.50 18.61
N LEU A 369 4.72 2.35 19.03
CA LEU A 369 5.52 1.45 18.18
C LEU A 369 4.68 0.24 17.77
N LEU A 370 4.59 -0.02 16.46
CA LEU A 370 3.91 -1.20 15.93
C LEU A 370 4.94 -2.21 15.41
N LEU A 371 4.94 -3.41 15.98
CA LEU A 371 5.74 -4.53 15.50
C LEU A 371 5.10 -5.14 14.24
N GLU A 372 5.73 -4.94 13.10
CA GLU A 372 5.37 -5.51 11.79
C GLU A 372 6.10 -6.84 11.57
N GLY A 373 5.41 -7.81 10.97
CA GLY A 373 6.02 -9.10 10.64
C GLY A 373 5.96 -10.15 11.74
N VAL A 374 5.23 -9.94 12.84
CA VAL A 374 5.14 -10.92 13.95
C VAL A 374 4.68 -12.32 13.47
N HIS A 375 3.88 -12.39 12.41
CA HIS A 375 3.48 -13.64 11.78
C HIS A 375 4.64 -14.50 11.28
N THR A 376 5.81 -13.90 10.97
CA THR A 376 6.99 -14.63 10.53
C THR A 376 7.68 -15.39 11.66
N LEU A 377 7.29 -15.14 12.91
CA LEU A 377 7.75 -15.92 14.07
C LEU A 377 7.05 -17.29 14.14
N VAL A 378 5.88 -17.41 13.52
CA VAL A 378 5.08 -18.64 13.41
C VAL A 378 5.59 -19.46 12.22
N ASP A 379 6.74 -20.09 12.40
CA ASP A 379 7.51 -20.79 11.36
C ASP A 379 7.45 -22.32 11.47
N GLY A 380 6.49 -22.85 12.25
CA GLY A 380 6.32 -24.29 12.49
C GLY A 380 7.16 -24.84 13.64
N ARG A 381 7.98 -24.02 14.30
CA ARG A 381 8.59 -24.37 15.59
C ARG A 381 7.50 -24.56 16.68
N PRO A 382 7.81 -25.29 17.78
CA PRO A 382 6.89 -25.41 18.90
C PRO A 382 6.45 -24.05 19.43
N ASP A 383 5.17 -23.94 19.79
CA ASP A 383 4.56 -22.69 20.25
C ASP A 383 5.31 -22.04 21.42
N ALA A 384 5.88 -22.84 22.33
CA ALA A 384 6.67 -22.34 23.45
C ALA A 384 7.88 -21.50 23.01
N HIS A 385 8.59 -21.90 21.95
CA HIS A 385 9.73 -21.14 21.44
C HIS A 385 9.28 -19.83 20.76
N VAL A 386 8.14 -19.87 20.07
CA VAL A 386 7.55 -18.67 19.46
C VAL A 386 7.09 -17.69 20.55
N ASP A 387 6.49 -18.22 21.62
CA ASP A 387 6.07 -17.44 22.79
C ASP A 387 7.24 -16.79 23.50
N ASP A 388 8.35 -17.52 23.67
CA ASP A 388 9.57 -16.97 24.28
C ASP A 388 10.17 -15.85 23.43
N ASP A 389 10.20 -15.99 22.10
CA ASP A 389 10.66 -14.95 21.17
C ASP A 389 9.78 -13.67 21.30
N ILE A 390 8.45 -13.82 21.29
CA ILE A 390 7.51 -12.69 21.43
C ILE A 390 7.59 -12.07 22.82
N LEU A 391 7.71 -12.89 23.86
CA LEU A 391 7.84 -12.43 25.24
C LEU A 391 9.11 -11.58 25.43
N GLN A 392 10.24 -12.00 24.86
CA GLN A 392 11.47 -11.21 24.91
C GLN A 392 11.31 -9.84 24.25
N LEU A 393 10.60 -9.76 23.13
CA LEU A 393 10.28 -8.50 22.47
C LEU A 393 9.42 -7.61 23.37
N PHE A 394 8.35 -8.15 23.97
CA PHE A 394 7.49 -7.37 24.86
C PHE A 394 8.20 -6.93 26.13
N VAL A 395 9.02 -7.78 26.76
CA VAL A 395 9.85 -7.41 27.91
C VAL A 395 10.78 -6.25 27.56
N TYR A 396 11.42 -6.30 26.39
CA TYR A 396 12.26 -5.20 25.92
C TYR A 396 11.46 -3.92 25.71
N LEU A 397 10.28 -3.98 25.08
CA LEU A 397 9.42 -2.80 24.87
C LEU A 397 8.91 -2.19 26.19
N GLU A 398 8.55 -3.01 27.18
CA GLU A 398 8.18 -2.51 28.52
C GLU A 398 9.35 -1.80 29.21
N GLN A 399 10.60 -2.22 28.97
CA GLN A 399 11.77 -1.48 29.45
C GLN A 399 11.91 -0.13 28.74
N GLN A 400 11.66 -0.06 27.44
CA GLN A 400 11.67 1.20 26.69
C GLN A 400 10.58 2.17 27.17
N VAL A 401 9.40 1.64 27.55
CA VAL A 401 8.34 2.46 28.16
C VAL A 401 8.78 3.02 29.51
N LYS A 402 9.37 2.19 30.38
CA LYS A 402 9.92 2.65 31.67
C LYS A 402 11.00 3.72 31.51
N GLN A 403 11.76 3.68 30.42
CA GLN A 403 12.80 4.66 30.09
C GLN A 403 12.24 5.95 29.46
N GLY A 404 10.94 6.02 29.15
CA GLY A 404 10.31 7.17 28.50
C GLY A 404 10.60 7.28 27.00
N VAL A 405 11.22 6.27 26.40
CA VAL A 405 11.48 6.19 24.95
C VAL A 405 10.17 6.02 24.17
N LEU A 406 9.24 5.28 24.76
CA LEU A 406 8.00 4.83 24.16
C LEU A 406 6.82 5.05 25.11
N GLN A 407 5.64 5.43 24.63
CA GLN A 407 4.43 5.45 25.48
C GLN A 407 3.65 4.13 25.42
N TYR A 408 3.36 3.65 24.21
CA TYR A 408 2.60 2.42 23.98
C TYR A 408 3.19 1.59 22.84
N TYR A 409 2.85 0.31 22.79
CA TYR A 409 3.18 -0.54 21.66
C TYR A 409 2.00 -1.37 21.18
N GLY A 410 2.18 -1.95 20.00
CA GLY A 410 1.20 -2.75 19.31
C GLY A 410 1.83 -3.66 18.27
N ILE A 411 0.98 -4.29 17.48
CA ILE A 411 1.41 -5.11 16.34
C ILE A 411 0.72 -4.65 15.05
N CYS A 412 1.43 -4.77 13.94
CA CYS A 412 0.89 -4.58 12.59
C CYS A 412 0.99 -5.90 11.83
N SER A 413 -0.13 -6.47 11.40
CA SER A 413 -0.10 -7.70 10.59
C SER A 413 -1.35 -7.88 9.74
N PRO A 414 -1.21 -8.28 8.47
CA PRO A 414 -2.35 -8.68 7.64
C PRO A 414 -2.99 -10.00 8.13
N HIS A 415 -2.30 -10.76 8.99
CA HIS A 415 -2.75 -12.04 9.53
C HIS A 415 -3.44 -11.92 10.89
N LEU A 416 -3.90 -10.72 11.27
CA LEU A 416 -4.75 -10.57 12.46
C LEU A 416 -6.21 -10.97 12.17
N ALA A 417 -6.66 -10.76 10.94
CA ALA A 417 -7.99 -11.16 10.48
C ALA A 417 -7.91 -12.46 9.67
N PRO A 418 -9.03 -13.20 9.54
CA PRO A 418 -9.14 -14.27 8.56
C PRO A 418 -8.79 -13.76 7.16
N PRO A 419 -8.17 -14.60 6.32
CA PRO A 419 -7.75 -14.15 5.01
C PRO A 419 -8.94 -13.88 4.08
N VAL A 420 -8.68 -13.11 3.02
CA VAL A 420 -9.69 -12.78 2.00
C VAL A 420 -10.07 -14.06 1.24
N PRO A 421 -11.35 -14.48 1.26
CA PRO A 421 -11.79 -15.60 0.46
C PRO A 421 -11.68 -15.23 -1.04
N ARG A 422 -11.10 -16.12 -1.83
CA ARG A 422 -10.90 -15.93 -3.28
C ARG A 422 -11.45 -17.14 -4.02
N THR A 423 -12.42 -16.91 -4.90
CA THR A 423 -13.00 -17.95 -5.74
C THR A 423 -12.30 -17.96 -7.09
N TYR A 424 -11.23 -18.76 -7.21
CA TYR A 424 -10.48 -18.88 -8.46
C TYR A 424 -11.28 -19.67 -9.51
N PRO A 425 -11.43 -19.18 -10.76
CA PRO A 425 -12.01 -19.98 -11.83
C PRO A 425 -11.11 -21.17 -12.18
N PRO A 426 -11.65 -22.26 -12.74
CA PRO A 426 -10.84 -23.35 -13.26
C PRO A 426 -9.92 -22.83 -14.36
N MET A 427 -8.62 -23.00 -14.18
CA MET A 427 -7.60 -22.55 -15.13
C MET A 427 -7.45 -23.57 -16.28
N PRO A 428 -7.34 -23.12 -17.54
CA PRO A 428 -7.04 -24.00 -18.67
C PRO A 428 -5.71 -24.77 -18.45
N PRO A 429 -5.59 -26.04 -18.89
CA PRO A 429 -4.36 -26.82 -18.71
C PRO A 429 -3.13 -26.22 -19.40
N ASP A 430 -3.34 -25.46 -20.48
CA ASP A 430 -2.32 -24.77 -21.27
C ASP A 430 -1.93 -23.39 -20.72
N ALA A 431 -2.65 -22.89 -19.71
CA ALA A 431 -2.38 -21.58 -19.12
C ALA A 431 -1.01 -21.59 -18.41
N LEU A 432 -0.04 -20.83 -18.93
CA LEU A 432 1.30 -20.67 -18.38
C LEU A 432 1.27 -19.77 -17.14
N VAL A 433 0.66 -20.29 -16.07
CA VAL A 433 0.51 -19.61 -14.79
C VAL A 433 1.49 -20.21 -13.78
N PRO A 434 2.27 -19.39 -13.04
CA PRO A 434 3.15 -19.85 -11.98
C PRO A 434 2.40 -20.78 -11.02
N ASP A 435 3.07 -21.84 -10.58
CA ASP A 435 2.45 -22.89 -9.77
C ASP A 435 1.82 -22.34 -8.48
N GLN A 436 2.34 -21.25 -7.92
CA GLN A 436 1.76 -20.58 -6.75
C GLN A 436 0.31 -20.10 -6.93
N TYR A 437 -0.17 -19.95 -8.17
CA TYR A 437 -1.56 -19.60 -8.46
C TYR A 437 -2.39 -20.81 -8.90
N ARG A 438 -1.75 -21.89 -9.36
CA ARG A 438 -2.42 -23.18 -9.65
C ARG A 438 -2.68 -23.95 -8.35
N THR A 439 -1.73 -23.89 -7.44
CA THR A 439 -1.80 -24.41 -6.08
C THR A 439 -1.50 -23.26 -5.12
N PRO A 440 -2.51 -22.46 -4.74
CA PRO A 440 -2.35 -21.38 -3.78
C PRO A 440 -1.62 -21.89 -2.53
N PRO A 441 -0.59 -21.19 -2.04
CA PRO A 441 0.06 -21.58 -0.80
C PRO A 441 -0.98 -21.50 0.33
N THR A 442 -0.93 -22.47 1.24
CA THR A 442 -1.75 -22.46 2.45
C THR A 442 -1.52 -21.15 3.20
N GLU A 443 -2.57 -20.39 3.41
CA GLU A 443 -2.47 -19.13 4.14
C GLU A 443 -2.22 -19.42 5.63
N PRO A 444 -1.34 -18.64 6.28
CA PRO A 444 -1.02 -18.86 7.68
C PRO A 444 -2.27 -18.60 8.55
N ALA A 445 -2.38 -19.33 9.65
CA ALA A 445 -3.47 -19.15 10.60
C ALA A 445 -3.46 -17.73 11.19
N PRO A 446 -4.63 -17.13 11.44
CA PRO A 446 -4.72 -15.83 12.09
C PRO A 446 -4.01 -15.83 13.46
N LEU A 447 -3.32 -14.73 13.76
CA LEU A 447 -2.64 -14.52 15.04
C LEU A 447 -3.67 -14.44 16.18
N ASN A 448 -3.48 -15.26 17.22
CA ASN A 448 -4.38 -15.28 18.37
C ASN A 448 -4.11 -14.08 19.30
N LEU A 449 -5.03 -13.10 19.31
CA LEU A 449 -4.90 -11.91 20.17
C LEU A 449 -4.92 -12.23 21.67
N TYR A 450 -5.67 -13.24 22.12
CA TYR A 450 -5.65 -13.63 23.54
C TYR A 450 -4.26 -14.12 23.96
N ARG A 451 -3.60 -14.88 23.10
CA ARG A 451 -2.22 -15.35 23.32
C ARG A 451 -1.26 -14.15 23.41
N LEU A 452 -1.37 -13.18 22.51
CA LEU A 452 -0.53 -11.97 22.54
C LEU A 452 -0.79 -11.11 23.79
N MET A 453 -2.05 -10.93 24.20
CA MET A 453 -2.40 -10.22 25.44
C MET A 453 -1.78 -10.89 26.66
N ALA A 454 -1.88 -12.23 26.76
CA ALA A 454 -1.29 -12.98 27.86
C ALA A 454 0.24 -12.84 27.91
N LEU A 455 0.92 -12.81 26.76
CA LEU A 455 2.36 -12.56 26.69
C LEU A 455 2.72 -11.14 27.12
N ALA A 456 1.92 -10.15 26.72
CA ALA A 456 2.13 -8.75 27.12
C ALA A 456 1.92 -8.57 28.64
N GLU A 457 0.90 -9.21 29.21
CA GLU A 457 0.67 -9.23 30.65
C GLU A 457 1.80 -9.94 31.40
N ARG A 458 2.35 -11.04 30.87
CA ARG A 458 3.55 -11.67 31.45
C ARG A 458 4.78 -10.76 31.42
N ALA A 459 4.92 -9.92 30.40
CA ALA A 459 6.04 -8.99 30.26
C ALA A 459 5.92 -7.75 31.15
N GLY A 460 4.74 -7.14 31.21
CA GLY A 460 4.49 -5.84 31.85
C GLY A 460 3.57 -5.85 33.07
N GLY A 461 3.03 -7.02 33.45
CA GLY A 461 1.97 -7.16 34.44
C GLY A 461 0.62 -6.63 33.95
N ALA A 462 -0.34 -6.45 34.86
CA ALA A 462 -1.65 -5.88 34.54
C ALA A 462 -1.58 -4.45 33.95
N GLY A 463 -0.48 -3.74 34.21
CA GLY A 463 -0.19 -2.41 33.68
C GLY A 463 0.61 -2.41 32.36
N HIS A 464 0.72 -3.53 31.65
CA HIS A 464 1.43 -3.60 30.37
C HIS A 464 0.92 -2.56 29.36
N HIS A 465 1.76 -2.15 28.40
CA HIS A 465 1.48 -1.03 27.47
C HIS A 465 1.10 -1.47 26.04
N PHE A 466 0.82 -2.75 25.84
CA PHE A 466 0.27 -3.27 24.58
C PHE A 466 -1.18 -2.79 24.39
N ARG A 467 -1.39 -1.79 23.51
CA ARG A 467 -2.70 -1.11 23.36
C ARG A 467 -3.15 -0.90 21.91
N PHE A 468 -2.32 -1.24 20.93
CA PHE A 468 -2.62 -0.97 19.53
C PHE A 468 -2.54 -2.22 18.67
N VAL A 469 -3.42 -2.31 17.69
CA VAL A 469 -3.29 -3.27 16.59
C VAL A 469 -3.52 -2.56 15.28
N GLN A 470 -2.79 -2.97 14.25
CA GLN A 470 -2.93 -2.42 12.91
C GLN A 470 -3.08 -3.53 11.88
N TYR A 471 -4.04 -3.39 10.98
CA TYR A 471 -4.34 -4.37 9.94
C TYR A 471 -4.87 -3.69 8.68
N PRO A 472 -4.72 -4.31 7.50
CA PRO A 472 -5.27 -3.74 6.29
C PRO A 472 -6.79 -3.81 6.36
N PHE A 473 -7.46 -2.73 6.01
CA PHE A 473 -8.93 -2.69 6.00
C PHE A 473 -9.44 -1.86 4.81
N ASN A 474 -10.18 -2.53 3.92
CA ASN A 474 -10.80 -1.92 2.74
C ASN A 474 -11.96 -2.80 2.24
N LEU A 475 -12.62 -2.39 1.17
CA LEU A 475 -13.78 -3.10 0.57
C LEU A 475 -13.46 -4.53 0.11
N THR A 476 -12.19 -4.89 -0.09
CA THR A 476 -11.76 -6.28 -0.36
C THR A 476 -11.35 -7.02 0.92
N GLN A 477 -10.66 -6.31 1.82
CA GLN A 477 -10.11 -6.82 3.09
C GLN A 477 -10.97 -6.37 4.27
N HIS A 478 -12.22 -6.85 4.31
CA HIS A 478 -13.21 -6.47 5.33
C HIS A 478 -13.42 -7.56 6.40
N GLN A 479 -12.61 -8.62 6.41
CA GLN A 479 -12.76 -9.79 7.28
C GLN A 479 -12.63 -9.43 8.76
N ALA A 480 -11.86 -8.38 9.09
CA ALA A 480 -11.78 -7.87 10.45
C ALA A 480 -13.14 -7.48 11.04
N MET A 481 -14.12 -7.10 10.20
CA MET A 481 -15.47 -6.72 10.60
C MET A 481 -16.51 -7.80 10.32
N SER A 482 -16.30 -8.64 9.31
CA SER A 482 -17.34 -9.52 8.73
C SER A 482 -17.12 -11.01 8.96
N ALA A 483 -15.90 -11.44 9.31
CA ALA A 483 -15.58 -12.84 9.51
C ALA A 483 -15.27 -13.10 10.99
N PRO A 484 -15.90 -14.13 11.61
CA PRO A 484 -15.56 -14.53 12.96
C PRO A 484 -14.13 -15.08 13.01
N LEU A 485 -13.46 -14.93 14.15
CA LEU A 485 -12.11 -15.44 14.35
C LEU A 485 -12.15 -16.96 14.54
N PRO A 486 -11.19 -17.72 13.97
CA PRO A 486 -11.19 -19.18 14.08
C PRO A 486 -10.99 -19.67 15.53
N TYR A 487 -10.31 -18.87 16.36
CA TYR A 487 -10.09 -19.16 17.77
C TYR A 487 -11.15 -18.53 18.70
N ASP A 488 -12.07 -17.72 18.16
CA ASP A 488 -13.20 -17.16 18.88
C ASP A 488 -14.35 -16.85 17.92
N PRO A 489 -15.28 -17.80 17.70
CA PRO A 489 -16.39 -17.63 16.79
C PRO A 489 -17.39 -16.53 17.20
N SER A 490 -17.33 -16.05 18.46
CA SER A 490 -18.24 -15.02 18.96
C SER A 490 -17.81 -13.60 18.59
N HIS A 491 -16.56 -13.43 18.19
CA HIS A 491 -16.00 -12.12 17.84
C HIS A 491 -15.40 -12.12 16.43
N THR A 492 -15.59 -11.01 15.74
CA THR A 492 -14.70 -10.57 14.66
C THR A 492 -13.50 -9.83 15.26
N LEU A 493 -12.43 -9.61 14.48
CA LEU A 493 -11.26 -8.89 14.97
C LEU A 493 -11.62 -7.52 15.59
N ALA A 494 -12.46 -6.75 14.90
CA ALA A 494 -12.88 -5.43 15.38
C ALA A 494 -13.62 -5.51 16.72
N THR A 495 -14.56 -6.47 16.87
CA THR A 495 -15.31 -6.65 18.12
C THR A 495 -14.43 -7.17 19.25
N LEU A 496 -13.45 -8.05 18.95
CA LEU A 496 -12.51 -8.56 19.94
C LEU A 496 -11.58 -7.45 20.44
N CYS A 497 -11.03 -6.63 19.54
CA CYS A 497 -10.19 -5.50 19.94
C CYS A 497 -10.93 -4.53 20.86
N LYS A 498 -12.19 -4.23 20.54
CA LYS A 498 -13.05 -3.43 21.41
C LYS A 498 -13.27 -4.07 22.78
N ALA A 499 -13.53 -5.37 22.83
CA ALA A 499 -13.70 -6.11 24.09
C ALA A 499 -12.43 -6.14 24.94
N LEU A 500 -11.26 -6.18 24.30
CA LEU A 500 -9.94 -6.18 24.95
C LEU A 500 -9.43 -4.77 25.30
N GLY A 501 -10.15 -3.69 24.94
CA GLY A 501 -9.68 -2.32 25.14
C GLY A 501 -8.48 -1.92 24.28
N LEU A 502 -8.33 -2.55 23.11
CA LEU A 502 -7.30 -2.23 22.12
C LEU A 502 -7.81 -1.17 21.15
N THR A 503 -6.91 -0.24 20.76
CA THR A 503 -7.15 0.72 19.69
C THR A 503 -6.74 0.13 18.35
N THR A 504 -7.61 0.22 17.35
CA THR A 504 -7.41 -0.37 16.02
C THR A 504 -7.04 0.67 14.98
N LEU A 505 -6.00 0.40 14.21
CA LEU A 505 -5.55 1.23 13.10
C LEU A 505 -5.76 0.45 11.79
N GLY A 506 -6.54 1.00 10.86
CA GLY A 506 -6.70 0.45 9.51
C GLY A 506 -5.65 1.04 8.57
N TYR A 507 -5.14 0.27 7.60
CA TYR A 507 -4.32 0.82 6.51
C TYR A 507 -4.72 0.24 5.15
N SER A 508 -4.14 0.81 4.08
CA SER A 508 -4.49 0.47 2.69
C SER A 508 -5.98 0.59 2.34
N PRO A 509 -6.69 1.68 2.69
CA PRO A 509 -8.10 1.84 2.36
C PRO A 509 -8.37 1.81 0.86
N LEU A 510 -7.41 2.29 0.07
CA LEU A 510 -7.53 2.42 -1.37
C LEU A 510 -6.73 1.37 -2.14
N GLU A 511 -5.70 0.77 -1.54
CA GLU A 511 -4.85 -0.24 -2.19
C GLU A 511 -5.38 -1.63 -1.90
N THR A 512 -5.56 -2.43 -2.95
CA THR A 512 -6.09 -3.78 -2.81
C THR A 512 -5.53 -4.69 -3.88
N SER A 513 -6.08 -5.89 -4.01
CA SER A 513 -5.67 -6.81 -5.07
C SER A 513 -6.85 -7.53 -5.72
N ASN A 514 -6.75 -7.74 -7.03
CA ASN A 514 -7.70 -8.55 -7.77
C ASN A 514 -7.51 -10.04 -7.49
N LEU A 515 -8.32 -10.90 -8.13
CA LEU A 515 -8.32 -12.34 -7.94
C LEU A 515 -6.91 -12.99 -8.00
N MET A 516 -6.01 -12.53 -8.87
CA MET A 516 -4.63 -13.04 -8.98
C MET A 516 -3.62 -12.31 -8.09
N ARG A 517 -4.11 -11.66 -7.04
CA ARG A 517 -3.28 -10.87 -6.12
C ARG A 517 -2.50 -9.74 -6.81
N LEU A 518 -2.92 -9.31 -8.01
CA LEU A 518 -2.32 -8.15 -8.68
C LEU A 518 -2.89 -6.87 -8.06
N PRO A 519 -2.07 -5.81 -7.91
CA PRO A 519 -2.50 -4.56 -7.30
C PRO A 519 -3.70 -3.93 -8.02
N GLU A 520 -4.67 -3.45 -7.27
CA GLU A 520 -5.81 -2.67 -7.73
C GLU A 520 -6.02 -1.47 -6.80
N ARG A 521 -6.76 -0.45 -7.26
CA ARG A 521 -7.10 0.70 -6.41
C ARG A 521 -8.56 1.14 -6.49
N TYR A 522 -9.13 1.48 -5.35
CA TYR A 522 -10.41 2.17 -5.24
C TYR A 522 -10.23 3.67 -5.51
N HIS A 523 -10.00 4.04 -6.78
CA HIS A 523 -9.81 5.43 -7.20
C HIS A 523 -10.46 5.69 -8.56
N ASN A 524 -10.77 6.95 -8.84
CA ASN A 524 -11.29 7.35 -10.15
C ASN A 524 -10.12 7.52 -11.11
N PHE A 525 -10.20 6.92 -12.29
CA PHE A 525 -9.17 7.09 -13.33
C PHE A 525 -9.73 7.94 -14.48
N PRO A 526 -8.89 8.76 -15.13
CA PRO A 526 -9.29 9.50 -16.31
C PRO A 526 -9.83 8.57 -17.39
N MET A 527 -10.96 8.93 -17.97
CA MET A 527 -11.57 8.22 -19.10
C MET A 527 -11.28 8.95 -20.40
N GLU A 528 -10.80 8.21 -21.39
CA GLU A 528 -10.60 8.70 -22.74
C GLU A 528 -11.91 8.87 -23.50
N ALA A 529 -12.17 10.09 -23.99
CA ALA A 529 -13.35 10.40 -24.80
C ALA A 529 -13.31 9.75 -26.19
N ASP A 530 -12.12 9.68 -26.80
CA ASP A 530 -11.90 9.00 -28.08
C ASP A 530 -10.80 7.95 -27.95
N LEU A 531 -11.19 6.81 -27.38
CA LEU A 531 -10.29 5.65 -27.19
C LEU A 531 -9.79 5.11 -28.54
N LYS A 532 -10.60 5.20 -29.60
CA LYS A 532 -10.25 4.71 -30.94
C LYS A 532 -9.09 5.53 -31.52
N ALA A 533 -9.18 6.86 -31.47
CA ALA A 533 -8.08 7.72 -31.91
C ALA A 533 -6.81 7.51 -31.06
N LEU A 534 -6.95 7.37 -29.73
CA LEU A 534 -5.80 7.07 -28.88
C LEU A 534 -5.10 5.76 -29.28
N ARG A 535 -5.87 4.69 -29.55
CA ARG A 535 -5.33 3.40 -30.02
C ARG A 535 -4.60 3.55 -31.36
N MET A 536 -5.19 4.24 -32.34
CA MET A 536 -4.56 4.47 -33.65
C MET A 536 -3.26 5.27 -33.55
N ASN A 537 -3.25 6.31 -32.72
CA ASN A 537 -2.06 7.10 -32.45
C ASN A 537 -0.98 6.27 -31.76
N PHE A 538 -1.36 5.44 -30.78
CA PHE A 538 -0.44 4.53 -30.13
C PHE A 538 0.24 3.59 -31.13
N PHE A 539 -0.51 2.95 -32.03
CA PHE A 539 0.08 2.10 -33.08
C PHE A 539 1.05 2.86 -33.97
N THR A 540 0.67 4.07 -34.38
CA THR A 540 1.52 4.93 -35.22
C THR A 540 2.82 5.28 -34.51
N VAL A 541 2.76 5.60 -33.22
CA VAL A 541 3.95 5.89 -32.40
C VAL A 541 4.80 4.63 -32.21
N CYS A 542 4.19 3.48 -31.87
CA CYS A 542 4.88 2.19 -31.77
C CYS A 542 5.69 1.88 -33.03
N GLU A 543 5.05 1.98 -34.20
CA GLU A 543 5.69 1.72 -35.49
C GLU A 543 6.87 2.66 -35.71
N ARG A 544 6.68 3.96 -35.46
CA ARG A 544 7.75 4.96 -35.58
C ARG A 544 8.91 4.68 -34.62
N CYS A 545 8.65 4.24 -33.39
CA CYS A 545 9.70 3.84 -32.45
C CYS A 545 10.53 2.69 -33.01
N VAL A 546 9.88 1.61 -33.46
CA VAL A 546 10.58 0.42 -33.98
C VAL A 546 11.37 0.75 -35.24
N LEU A 547 10.82 1.56 -36.15
CA LEU A 547 11.57 2.04 -37.32
C LEU A 547 12.81 2.83 -36.90
N LYS A 548 12.71 3.69 -35.89
CA LYS A 548 13.85 4.42 -35.32
C LYS A 548 14.90 3.49 -34.71
N GLU A 549 14.49 2.48 -33.96
CA GLU A 549 15.39 1.45 -33.42
C GLU A 549 16.14 0.73 -34.56
N MET A 550 15.43 0.39 -35.65
CA MET A 550 16.03 -0.28 -36.81
C MET A 550 17.06 0.58 -37.55
N GLU A 551 16.91 1.90 -37.58
CA GLU A 551 17.86 2.83 -38.25
C GLU A 551 19.28 2.72 -37.66
N ILE A 552 19.41 2.44 -36.37
CA ILE A 552 20.71 2.43 -35.67
C ILE A 552 21.14 1.05 -35.17
N LYS A 553 20.33 0.01 -35.40
CA LYS A 553 20.60 -1.35 -34.92
C LYS A 553 21.97 -1.86 -35.35
N ASP A 554 22.27 -1.79 -36.64
CA ASP A 554 23.54 -2.25 -37.18
C ASP A 554 24.73 -1.45 -36.62
N THR A 555 24.52 -0.16 -36.36
CA THR A 555 25.53 0.74 -35.77
C THR A 555 25.84 0.37 -34.33
N ILE A 556 24.83 -0.05 -33.55
CA ILE A 556 25.02 -0.51 -32.17
C ILE A 556 25.65 -1.91 -32.14
N GLU A 557 25.14 -2.85 -32.94
CA GLU A 557 25.64 -4.23 -32.96
C GLU A 557 27.10 -4.34 -33.42
N LYS A 558 27.56 -3.42 -34.27
CA LYS A 558 28.96 -3.32 -34.72
C LYS A 558 29.77 -2.28 -33.93
N GLY A 559 29.13 -1.57 -33.00
CA GLY A 559 29.74 -0.52 -32.22
C GLY A 559 30.68 -1.06 -31.15
N PRO A 560 31.43 -0.19 -30.46
CA PRO A 560 32.31 -0.60 -29.38
C PRO A 560 31.51 -1.16 -28.20
N ASP A 561 32.10 -2.08 -27.44
CA ASP A 561 31.51 -2.68 -26.23
C ASP A 561 31.15 -1.65 -25.13
N THR A 562 31.57 -0.39 -25.30
CA THR A 562 31.22 0.74 -24.44
C THR A 562 29.80 1.26 -24.65
N LEU A 563 29.12 0.87 -25.73
CA LEU A 563 27.72 1.20 -25.96
C LEU A 563 26.80 0.48 -24.95
N PRO A 564 25.66 1.09 -24.59
CA PRO A 564 24.71 0.46 -23.68
C PRO A 564 24.10 -0.81 -24.31
N PRO A 565 23.67 -1.79 -23.49
CA PRO A 565 22.94 -2.96 -23.97
C PRO A 565 21.71 -2.56 -24.79
N ILE A 566 21.48 -3.27 -25.89
CA ILE A 566 20.42 -2.93 -26.86
C ILE A 566 19.04 -2.98 -26.20
N GLU A 567 18.81 -3.90 -25.26
CA GLU A 567 17.56 -4.01 -24.51
C GLU A 567 17.25 -2.79 -23.62
N HIS A 568 18.27 -2.00 -23.26
CA HIS A 568 18.07 -0.78 -22.48
C HIS A 568 17.80 0.44 -23.36
N LEU A 569 18.17 0.37 -24.64
CA LEU A 569 17.94 1.42 -25.62
C LEU A 569 16.65 1.17 -26.41
N PHE A 570 16.37 -0.08 -26.78
CA PHE A 570 15.25 -0.47 -27.67
C PHE A 570 13.97 -0.77 -26.86
N VAL A 571 13.49 0.25 -26.16
CA VAL A 571 12.33 0.18 -25.26
C VAL A 571 11.06 -0.26 -25.98
N ALA A 572 10.83 0.17 -27.23
CA ALA A 572 9.62 -0.19 -27.96
C ALA A 572 9.64 -1.68 -28.34
N SER A 573 10.77 -2.20 -28.79
CA SER A 573 10.96 -3.64 -29.01
C SER A 573 10.76 -4.45 -27.73
N VAL A 574 11.34 -4.02 -26.60
CA VAL A 574 11.17 -4.69 -25.30
C VAL A 574 9.70 -4.68 -24.88
N TYR A 575 9.03 -3.54 -24.99
CA TYR A 575 7.61 -3.42 -24.68
C TYR A 575 6.76 -4.36 -25.55
N LEU A 576 6.96 -4.40 -26.87
CA LEU A 576 6.19 -5.25 -27.78
C LEU A 576 6.41 -6.75 -27.51
N ALA A 577 7.63 -7.14 -27.11
CA ALA A 577 7.92 -8.51 -26.70
C ALA A 577 7.21 -8.90 -25.40
N ALA A 578 7.02 -7.94 -24.48
CA ALA A 578 6.42 -8.16 -23.17
C ALA A 578 4.94 -7.69 -23.07
N GLN A 579 4.33 -7.20 -24.16
CA GLN A 579 3.05 -6.48 -24.09
C GLN A 579 1.91 -7.28 -23.45
N ARG A 580 1.89 -8.61 -23.63
CA ARG A 580 0.87 -9.51 -23.06
C ARG A 580 0.95 -9.59 -21.52
N GLN A 581 2.09 -9.25 -20.96
CA GLN A 581 2.35 -9.24 -19.52
C GLN A 581 1.87 -7.93 -18.87
N PHE A 582 1.76 -6.86 -19.67
CA PHE A 582 1.19 -5.58 -19.22
C PHE A 582 -0.33 -5.61 -19.39
N SER A 583 -1.03 -6.08 -18.36
CA SER A 583 -2.49 -6.13 -18.31
C SER A 583 -3.08 -5.27 -17.18
N ASN A 584 -2.23 -4.87 -16.23
CA ASN A 584 -2.56 -4.08 -15.07
C ASN A 584 -1.80 -2.75 -15.09
N LEU A 585 -2.51 -1.66 -14.76
CA LEU A 585 -1.98 -0.29 -14.78
C LEU A 585 -0.80 -0.12 -13.82
N PHE A 586 -0.91 -0.64 -12.60
CA PHE A 586 0.09 -0.46 -11.55
C PHE A 586 1.34 -1.26 -11.87
N PHE A 587 1.19 -2.52 -12.31
CA PHE A 587 2.32 -3.31 -12.79
C PHE A 587 3.05 -2.63 -13.96
N PHE A 588 2.31 -2.09 -14.94
CA PHE A 588 2.90 -1.33 -16.04
C PHE A 588 3.60 -0.06 -15.55
N THR A 589 2.98 0.70 -14.65
CA THR A 589 3.53 1.94 -14.12
C THR A 589 4.80 1.68 -13.31
N ASP A 590 4.82 0.64 -12.50
CA ASP A 590 5.99 0.22 -11.73
C ASP A 590 7.13 -0.22 -12.66
N TRP A 591 6.82 -1.00 -13.70
CA TRP A 591 7.80 -1.36 -14.72
C TRP A 591 8.36 -0.13 -15.45
N VAL A 592 7.51 0.82 -15.87
CA VAL A 592 7.96 2.04 -16.53
C VAL A 592 8.85 2.86 -15.60
N ASN A 593 8.39 3.15 -14.38
CA ASN A 593 9.04 4.09 -13.48
C ASN A 593 10.28 3.52 -12.81
N PHE A 594 10.24 2.25 -12.40
CA PHE A 594 11.30 1.65 -11.60
C PHE A 594 12.19 0.70 -12.38
N TYR A 595 11.82 0.25 -13.58
CA TYR A 595 12.66 -0.63 -14.38
C TYR A 595 13.14 0.03 -15.67
N MET A 596 12.20 0.41 -16.54
CA MET A 596 12.51 0.75 -17.92
C MET A 596 13.04 2.16 -18.10
N MET A 597 12.35 3.18 -17.61
CA MET A 597 12.76 4.58 -17.82
C MET A 597 14.11 4.92 -17.19
N PRO A 598 14.46 4.48 -15.97
CA PRO A 598 15.78 4.73 -15.42
C PRO A 598 16.91 4.07 -16.22
N ARG A 599 16.69 2.87 -16.78
CA ARG A 599 17.66 2.19 -17.66
C ARG A 599 17.77 2.89 -19.00
N PHE A 600 16.63 3.24 -19.59
CA PHE A 600 16.56 3.97 -20.84
C PHE A 600 17.28 5.31 -20.77
N ARG A 601 17.01 6.13 -19.74
CA ARG A 601 17.70 7.41 -19.55
C ARG A 601 19.21 7.24 -19.42
N ARG A 602 19.67 6.27 -18.62
CA ARG A 602 21.11 5.97 -18.47
C ARG A 602 21.74 5.51 -19.80
N ALA A 603 21.09 4.59 -20.50
CA ALA A 603 21.53 4.12 -21.81
C ALA A 603 21.59 5.27 -22.81
N MET A 604 20.57 6.13 -22.81
CA MET A 604 20.47 7.26 -23.71
C MET A 604 21.54 8.33 -23.44
N THR A 605 21.84 8.63 -22.18
CA THR A 605 22.95 9.53 -21.83
C THR A 605 24.28 9.00 -22.37
N ARG A 606 24.60 7.72 -22.12
CA ARG A 606 25.83 7.09 -22.63
C ARG A 606 25.87 7.06 -24.16
N PHE A 607 24.73 6.75 -24.78
CA PHE A 607 24.60 6.76 -26.23
C PHE A 607 24.87 8.15 -26.80
N LYS A 608 24.28 9.20 -26.23
CA LYS A 608 24.51 10.60 -26.62
C LYS A 608 25.97 11.02 -26.43
N GLU A 609 26.63 10.61 -25.35
CA GLU A 609 28.04 10.91 -25.09
C GLU A 609 28.97 10.29 -26.15
N ALA A 610 28.68 9.06 -26.56
CA ALA A 610 29.43 8.33 -27.59
C ALA A 610 29.05 8.70 -29.03
N SER A 611 28.02 9.53 -29.22
CA SER A 611 27.40 9.80 -30.53
C SER A 611 27.87 11.09 -31.18
N ASN A 612 27.88 11.10 -32.52
CA ASN A 612 28.06 12.32 -33.31
C ASN A 612 26.79 13.21 -33.27
N ALA A 613 26.83 14.39 -33.90
CA ALA A 613 25.72 15.35 -33.87
C ALA A 613 24.41 14.80 -34.45
N GLU A 614 24.49 14.01 -35.52
CA GLU A 614 23.32 13.39 -36.17
C GLU A 614 22.64 12.36 -35.24
N LEU A 615 23.43 11.50 -34.61
CA LEU A 615 22.93 10.50 -33.66
C LEU A 615 22.39 11.12 -32.36
N LYS A 616 22.90 12.30 -31.95
CA LYS A 616 22.33 13.06 -30.84
C LYS A 616 20.94 13.60 -31.16
N GLU A 617 20.70 14.04 -32.38
CA GLU A 617 19.37 14.48 -32.84
C GLU A 617 18.41 13.28 -32.96
N TRP A 618 18.88 12.15 -33.52
CA TRP A 618 18.14 10.88 -33.50
C TRP A 618 17.72 10.50 -32.07
N ALA A 619 18.65 10.58 -31.11
CA ALA A 619 18.42 10.23 -29.71
C ALA A 619 17.32 11.09 -29.08
N LYS A 620 17.32 12.40 -29.35
CA LYS A 620 16.29 13.33 -28.87
C LYS A 620 14.91 12.99 -29.45
N GLN A 621 14.83 12.70 -30.75
CA GLN A 621 13.57 12.32 -31.39
C GLN A 621 13.04 11.00 -30.84
N TYR A 622 13.92 10.03 -30.62
CA TYR A 622 13.56 8.73 -30.11
C TYR A 622 13.16 8.78 -28.62
N GLU A 623 13.81 9.59 -27.78
CA GLU A 623 13.33 9.86 -26.41
C GLU A 623 11.90 10.38 -26.39
N GLN A 624 11.57 11.35 -27.24
CA GLN A 624 10.22 11.89 -27.35
C GLN A 624 9.21 10.79 -27.77
N LEU A 625 9.57 9.98 -28.77
CA LEU A 625 8.74 8.86 -29.22
C LEU A 625 8.50 7.82 -28.11
N ILE A 626 9.52 7.48 -27.32
CA ILE A 626 9.36 6.57 -26.17
C ILE A 626 8.50 7.19 -25.06
N SER A 627 8.67 8.47 -24.75
CA SER A 627 7.79 9.16 -23.81
C SER A 627 6.33 9.17 -24.29
N ASP A 628 6.08 9.41 -25.58
CA ASP A 628 4.74 9.38 -26.14
C ASP A 628 4.14 7.97 -26.15
N LEU A 629 4.93 6.96 -26.52
CA LEU A 629 4.55 5.54 -26.51
C LEU A 629 4.04 5.12 -25.12
N LEU A 630 4.86 5.34 -24.09
CA LEU A 630 4.57 4.91 -22.72
C LEU A 630 3.38 5.70 -22.14
N ARG A 631 3.31 7.01 -22.41
CA ARG A 631 2.19 7.87 -21.98
C ARG A 631 0.87 7.44 -22.61
N MET A 632 0.84 7.18 -23.91
CA MET A 632 -0.37 6.70 -24.59
C MET A 632 -0.82 5.33 -24.05
N ARG A 633 0.13 4.43 -23.78
CA ARG A 633 -0.20 3.14 -23.16
C ARG A 633 -0.76 3.29 -21.75
N GLN A 634 -0.17 4.15 -20.93
CA GLN A 634 -0.67 4.45 -19.59
C GLN A 634 -2.13 4.96 -19.64
N ARG A 635 -2.44 5.88 -20.56
CA ARG A 635 -3.80 6.41 -20.77
C ARG A 635 -4.81 5.32 -21.14
N MET A 636 -4.44 4.37 -22.01
CA MET A 636 -5.30 3.24 -22.33
C MET A 636 -5.59 2.35 -21.11
N PHE A 637 -4.58 2.10 -20.26
CA PHE A 637 -4.79 1.39 -19.00
C PHE A 637 -5.65 2.19 -18.02
N GLN A 638 -5.45 3.50 -17.90
CA GLN A 638 -6.29 4.38 -17.08
C GLN A 638 -7.74 4.34 -17.53
N HIS A 639 -8.03 4.38 -18.84
CA HIS A 639 -9.39 4.23 -19.35
C HIS A 639 -9.99 2.86 -18.97
N LYS A 640 -9.24 1.76 -19.14
CA LYS A 640 -9.69 0.40 -18.77
C LYS A 640 -10.01 0.32 -17.27
N HIS A 641 -9.14 0.87 -16.43
CA HIS A 641 -9.35 0.95 -14.98
C HIS A 641 -10.53 1.87 -14.63
N GLY A 642 -10.70 2.99 -15.32
CA GLY A 642 -11.81 3.93 -15.15
C GLY A 642 -13.18 3.30 -15.43
N LYS A 643 -13.27 2.46 -16.47
CA LYS A 643 -14.48 1.66 -16.73
C LYS A 643 -14.76 0.69 -15.58
N ASN A 644 -13.73 -0.01 -15.12
CA ASN A 644 -13.86 -0.97 -14.02
C ASN A 644 -14.27 -0.29 -12.71
N THR A 645 -13.67 0.86 -12.40
CA THR A 645 -13.99 1.62 -11.19
C THR A 645 -15.37 2.24 -11.25
N GLY A 646 -15.88 2.58 -12.44
CA GLY A 646 -17.29 2.91 -12.66
C GLY A 646 -18.23 1.75 -12.32
N LEU A 647 -17.92 0.52 -12.75
CA LEU A 647 -18.71 -0.68 -12.42
C LEU A 647 -18.74 -0.95 -10.92
N VAL A 648 -17.58 -0.93 -10.26
CA VAL A 648 -17.48 -1.09 -8.80
C VAL A 648 -18.21 0.05 -8.08
N GLY A 649 -18.08 1.29 -8.58
CA GLY A 649 -18.79 2.45 -8.06
C GLY A 649 -20.31 2.26 -8.07
N MET A 650 -20.87 1.76 -9.18
CA MET A 650 -22.31 1.45 -9.28
C MET A 650 -22.71 0.28 -8.37
N ALA A 651 -21.85 -0.74 -8.21
CA ALA A 651 -22.11 -1.85 -7.30
C ALA A 651 -22.18 -1.37 -5.84
N ILE A 652 -21.30 -0.44 -5.44
CA ILE A 652 -21.36 0.19 -4.12
C ILE A 652 -22.65 1.00 -3.97
N ASP A 653 -23.05 1.77 -4.99
CA ASP A 653 -24.25 2.61 -4.95
C ASP A 653 -25.53 1.78 -4.78
N HIS A 654 -25.55 0.62 -5.41
CA HIS A 654 -26.63 -0.35 -5.25
C HIS A 654 -26.66 -0.96 -3.84
N ALA A 655 -25.49 -1.29 -3.28
CA ALA A 655 -25.39 -1.91 -1.95
C ALA A 655 -25.56 -0.92 -0.79
N SER A 656 -25.21 0.36 -1.00
CA SER A 656 -25.24 1.42 0.00
C SER A 656 -25.77 2.73 -0.59
N PRO A 657 -27.08 3.00 -0.45
CA PRO A 657 -27.67 4.30 -0.81
C PRO A 657 -26.98 5.47 -0.09
N THR A 658 -26.44 5.24 1.10
CA THR A 658 -25.70 6.25 1.85
C THR A 658 -24.40 6.62 1.13
N LEU A 659 -23.59 5.65 0.72
CA LEU A 659 -22.34 5.89 -0.01
C LEU A 659 -22.57 6.38 -1.45
N ALA A 660 -23.75 6.14 -2.03
CA ALA A 660 -24.11 6.70 -3.34
C ALA A 660 -24.09 8.24 -3.38
N ARG A 661 -24.17 8.89 -2.22
CA ARG A 661 -24.03 10.35 -2.09
C ARG A 661 -22.60 10.84 -2.31
N CYS A 662 -21.60 9.95 -2.21
CA CYS A 662 -20.20 10.28 -2.44
C CYS A 662 -19.87 10.16 -3.95
N PRO A 663 -19.46 11.25 -4.64
CA PRO A 663 -19.25 11.20 -6.09
C PRO A 663 -18.04 10.35 -6.52
N MET A 664 -17.03 10.22 -5.66
CA MET A 664 -15.78 9.53 -6.02
C MET A 664 -15.63 8.19 -5.30
N LEU A 665 -15.05 7.20 -5.99
CA LEU A 665 -14.85 5.85 -5.48
C LEU A 665 -13.90 5.84 -4.27
N ASN A 666 -12.85 6.68 -4.27
CA ASN A 666 -11.95 6.81 -3.12
C ASN A 666 -12.68 7.31 -1.87
N GLN A 667 -13.63 8.24 -2.01
CA GLN A 667 -14.45 8.70 -0.89
C GLN A 667 -15.33 7.58 -0.35
N LYS A 668 -16.01 6.82 -1.24
CA LYS A 668 -16.80 5.64 -0.86
C LYS A 668 -15.97 4.62 -0.07
N ALA A 669 -14.79 4.30 -0.59
CA ALA A 669 -13.88 3.33 0.04
C ALA A 669 -13.33 3.82 1.39
N ILE A 670 -12.92 5.09 1.51
CA ILE A 670 -12.46 5.68 2.76
C ILE A 670 -13.58 5.68 3.80
N ASN A 671 -14.78 6.15 3.42
CA ASN A 671 -15.92 6.21 4.34
C ASN A 671 -16.29 4.83 4.86
N PHE A 672 -16.37 3.81 4.00
CA PHE A 672 -16.53 2.42 4.43
C PHE A 672 -15.42 1.99 5.40
N ALA A 673 -14.16 2.25 5.04
CA ALA A 673 -13.02 1.78 5.81
C ALA A 673 -12.96 2.37 7.23
N THR A 674 -13.50 3.57 7.45
CA THR A 674 -13.58 4.18 8.80
C THR A 674 -14.45 3.40 9.81
N TYR A 675 -15.28 2.46 9.37
CA TYR A 675 -16.10 1.62 10.26
C TYR A 675 -15.39 0.34 10.72
N GLY A 676 -14.33 -0.08 10.02
CA GLY A 676 -13.57 -1.29 10.37
C GLY A 676 -12.44 -1.09 11.38
N CYS A 677 -12.16 0.15 11.73
CA CYS A 677 -11.07 0.52 12.64
C CYS A 677 -11.38 1.84 13.39
N ASP A 678 -10.63 2.10 14.44
CA ASP A 678 -10.74 3.33 15.23
C ASP A 678 -10.15 4.51 14.45
N VAL A 679 -8.98 4.34 13.83
CA VAL A 679 -8.33 5.33 12.96
C VAL A 679 -7.92 4.69 11.65
N LEU A 680 -8.19 5.36 10.53
CA LEU A 680 -7.82 4.92 9.19
C LEU A 680 -6.57 5.65 8.69
N MET A 681 -5.45 4.95 8.57
CA MET A 681 -4.18 5.47 8.07
C MET A 681 -4.19 5.53 6.54
N CYS A 682 -4.08 6.75 6.01
CA CYS A 682 -4.16 7.05 4.59
C CYS A 682 -2.85 7.66 4.07
N GLY A 683 -2.39 7.20 2.92
CA GLY A 683 -1.16 7.69 2.27
C GLY A 683 -1.36 9.01 1.52
N PHE A 684 -1.76 10.08 2.21
CA PHE A 684 -1.96 11.42 1.64
C PHE A 684 -0.60 12.10 1.36
N HIS A 685 0.12 11.63 0.35
CA HIS A 685 1.39 12.22 -0.12
C HIS A 685 1.17 13.39 -1.09
N VAL A 686 -0.09 13.70 -1.42
CA VAL A 686 -0.51 14.80 -2.27
C VAL A 686 -1.66 15.53 -1.59
N SER A 687 -1.54 16.86 -1.43
CA SER A 687 -2.53 17.70 -0.73
C SER A 687 -3.95 17.53 -1.25
N ARG A 688 -4.09 17.37 -2.57
CA ARG A 688 -5.39 17.11 -3.20
C ARG A 688 -6.10 15.88 -2.62
N TYR A 689 -5.39 14.78 -2.38
CA TYR A 689 -6.01 13.55 -1.88
C TYR A 689 -6.59 13.75 -0.47
N PHE A 690 -5.95 14.56 0.36
CA PHE A 690 -6.46 14.89 1.68
C PHE A 690 -7.74 15.75 1.60
N HIS A 691 -7.77 16.77 0.73
CA HIS A 691 -8.98 17.56 0.48
C HIS A 691 -10.14 16.71 -0.07
N GLU A 692 -9.85 15.79 -0.98
CA GLU A 692 -10.85 14.86 -1.53
C GLU A 692 -11.45 13.95 -0.44
N ALA A 693 -10.63 13.50 0.52
CA ALA A 693 -11.05 12.64 1.62
C ALA A 693 -11.80 13.39 2.73
N THR A 694 -11.61 14.71 2.85
CA THR A 694 -12.14 15.56 3.93
C THR A 694 -13.14 16.58 3.41
N GLU A 695 -12.69 17.76 2.98
CA GLU A 695 -13.55 18.91 2.67
C GLU A 695 -14.51 18.68 1.50
N LEU A 696 -14.07 17.92 0.48
CA LEU A 696 -14.89 17.56 -0.68
C LEU A 696 -15.71 16.29 -0.45
N ASN A 697 -15.52 15.62 0.68
CA ASN A 697 -16.24 14.41 1.04
C ASN A 697 -17.59 14.79 1.66
N PRO A 698 -18.73 14.31 1.12
CA PRO A 698 -20.04 14.54 1.73
C PRO A 698 -20.15 13.99 3.16
N ALA A 699 -19.28 13.04 3.53
CA ALA A 699 -19.13 12.51 4.88
C ALA A 699 -18.22 13.35 5.79
N LYS A 700 -17.84 14.56 5.39
CA LYS A 700 -16.98 15.44 6.19
C LYS A 700 -17.49 15.54 7.62
N ASP A 701 -16.56 15.55 8.56
CA ASP A 701 -16.86 15.64 9.99
C ASP A 701 -17.85 14.56 10.48
N GLY A 702 -17.85 13.37 9.85
CA GLY A 702 -18.70 12.25 10.24
C GLY A 702 -20.18 12.41 9.89
N ASN A 703 -20.54 13.40 9.08
CA ASN A 703 -21.94 13.76 8.76
C ASN A 703 -22.69 12.75 7.88
N LEU A 704 -22.06 11.63 7.53
CA LEU A 704 -22.66 10.56 6.72
C LEU A 704 -22.56 9.22 7.45
N PRO A 705 -23.38 9.00 8.49
CA PRO A 705 -23.44 7.71 9.19
C PRO A 705 -23.98 6.64 8.23
N ILE A 706 -23.23 5.56 8.05
CA ILE A 706 -23.61 4.41 7.22
C ILE A 706 -24.34 3.41 8.12
N PRO A 707 -25.59 3.02 7.78
CA PRO A 707 -26.31 2.00 8.54
C PRO A 707 -25.56 0.66 8.57
N ALA A 708 -25.69 -0.07 9.68
CA ALA A 708 -24.97 -1.33 9.87
C ALA A 708 -25.37 -2.39 8.82
N GLU A 709 -26.63 -2.39 8.41
CA GLU A 709 -27.16 -3.24 7.34
C GLU A 709 -26.50 -2.95 5.98
N GLU A 710 -26.21 -1.67 5.66
CA GLU A 710 -25.51 -1.29 4.43
C GLU A 710 -24.05 -1.74 4.49
N LEU A 711 -23.39 -1.62 5.64
CA LEU A 711 -22.00 -2.11 5.83
C LEU A 711 -21.92 -3.63 5.62
N LEU A 712 -22.87 -4.38 6.20
CA LEU A 712 -22.93 -5.83 6.01
C LEU A 712 -23.27 -6.19 4.55
N ALA A 713 -24.16 -5.45 3.90
CA ALA A 713 -24.47 -5.63 2.48
C ALA A 713 -23.24 -5.41 1.60
N LEU A 714 -22.44 -4.37 1.87
CA LEU A 714 -21.18 -4.12 1.16
C LEU A 714 -20.19 -5.27 1.36
N CYS A 715 -20.05 -5.80 2.57
CA CYS A 715 -19.21 -6.97 2.85
C CYS A 715 -19.69 -8.25 2.15
N ALA A 716 -21.00 -8.40 1.92
CA ALA A 716 -21.56 -9.56 1.26
C ALA A 716 -21.55 -9.45 -0.28
N ALA A 717 -21.39 -8.24 -0.83
CA ALA A 717 -21.47 -7.98 -2.26
C ALA A 717 -20.17 -8.32 -2.99
N GLU A 718 -20.10 -9.48 -3.65
CA GLU A 718 -18.92 -9.90 -4.42
C GLU A 718 -18.51 -8.89 -5.51
N ALA A 719 -19.48 -8.19 -6.11
CA ALA A 719 -19.25 -7.18 -7.14
C ALA A 719 -18.54 -5.91 -6.62
N VAL A 720 -18.57 -5.66 -5.31
CA VAL A 720 -17.88 -4.54 -4.66
C VAL A 720 -16.39 -4.86 -4.43
N SER A 721 -16.05 -6.14 -4.33
CA SER A 721 -14.70 -6.61 -4.03
C SER A 721 -13.92 -6.97 -5.30
N TYR A 722 -12.79 -6.29 -5.53
CA TYR A 722 -11.89 -6.64 -6.62
C TYR A 722 -11.34 -8.07 -6.53
N ALA A 723 -11.32 -8.68 -5.35
CA ALA A 723 -10.84 -10.06 -5.19
C ALA A 723 -11.70 -11.07 -5.96
N ASN A 724 -12.98 -10.77 -6.26
CA ASN A 724 -13.90 -11.70 -6.90
C ASN A 724 -14.42 -11.21 -8.28
N ALA A 725 -14.38 -9.89 -8.55
CA ALA A 725 -14.96 -9.32 -9.77
C ALA A 725 -14.07 -9.42 -11.04
N SER A 726 -12.78 -9.77 -10.92
CA SER A 726 -11.82 -9.68 -12.04
C SER A 726 -10.98 -10.96 -12.21
N PRO A 727 -11.52 -12.05 -12.81
CA PRO A 727 -10.68 -13.15 -13.28
C PRO A 727 -9.86 -12.66 -14.49
N PRO A 728 -8.52 -12.64 -14.41
CA PRO A 728 -7.71 -12.21 -15.53
C PRO A 728 -7.69 -13.22 -16.67
N HIS A 729 -7.24 -12.75 -17.84
CA HIS A 729 -7.00 -13.61 -18.98
C HIS A 729 -5.94 -14.67 -18.63
N PRO A 730 -6.14 -15.97 -18.92
CA PRO A 730 -5.24 -17.08 -18.55
C PRO A 730 -3.77 -16.96 -18.98
N TYR A 731 -3.43 -16.06 -19.90
CA TYR A 731 -2.07 -15.87 -20.44
C TYR A 731 -1.28 -14.75 -19.75
N MET A 732 -1.80 -14.20 -18.63
CA MET A 732 -1.25 -13.02 -17.96
C MET A 732 0.02 -13.24 -17.13
N LEU A 733 0.52 -14.48 -17.03
CA LEU A 733 1.60 -14.83 -16.10
C LEU A 733 2.77 -15.55 -16.78
N GLU A 734 2.89 -15.40 -18.10
CA GLU A 734 4.09 -15.83 -18.82
C GLU A 734 5.32 -15.10 -18.21
N PRO A 735 6.40 -15.83 -17.89
CA PRO A 735 7.58 -15.22 -17.27
C PRO A 735 8.14 -14.08 -18.13
N LEU A 736 8.50 -12.96 -17.47
CA LEU A 736 9.32 -11.91 -18.06
C LEU A 736 10.59 -12.54 -18.62
N VAL A 737 11.03 -12.08 -19.80
CA VAL A 737 12.34 -12.44 -20.34
C VAL A 737 13.41 -11.92 -19.37
N THR A 738 13.82 -12.75 -18.43
CA THR A 738 14.86 -12.44 -17.45
C THR A 738 16.20 -12.86 -18.02
N ASP A 739 17.07 -11.85 -18.18
CA ASP A 739 18.50 -11.92 -18.47
C ASP A 739 18.96 -12.76 -19.68
N GLY A 740 19.38 -12.03 -20.72
CA GLY A 740 20.68 -12.30 -21.33
C GLY A 740 20.73 -13.24 -22.53
N LYS A 741 19.62 -13.81 -22.98
CA LYS A 741 19.54 -14.43 -24.32
C LYS A 741 18.17 -14.14 -24.90
N ILE A 742 18.12 -13.33 -25.96
CA ILE A 742 17.17 -13.60 -27.06
C ILE A 742 17.51 -15.03 -27.48
N SER A 743 16.77 -15.97 -26.91
CA SER A 743 17.09 -17.38 -26.99
C SER A 743 17.18 -17.78 -28.46
N LYS A 744 18.28 -18.45 -28.84
CA LYS A 744 18.34 -19.20 -30.10
C LYS A 744 17.40 -20.41 -30.11
N GLN A 745 16.68 -20.68 -29.01
CA GLN A 745 15.53 -21.57 -29.08
C GLN A 745 14.38 -20.81 -29.75
N PRO A 746 13.74 -21.38 -30.79
CA PRO A 746 12.50 -20.84 -31.30
C PRO A 746 11.54 -20.75 -30.13
N SER A 747 11.16 -19.52 -29.77
CA SER A 747 10.24 -19.34 -28.67
C SER A 747 8.95 -20.06 -29.06
N LYS A 748 8.44 -20.93 -28.19
CA LYS A 748 7.07 -21.45 -28.38
C LYS A 748 6.06 -20.28 -28.44
N SER A 749 6.44 -19.10 -27.92
CA SER A 749 5.70 -17.85 -28.06
C SER A 749 5.64 -17.26 -29.48
N ALA A 750 6.51 -17.65 -30.41
CA ALA A 750 6.41 -17.27 -31.82
C ALA A 750 5.28 -18.05 -32.53
N ALA A 751 4.98 -19.27 -32.08
CA ALA A 751 3.84 -20.06 -32.58
C ALA A 751 2.49 -19.61 -31.98
N THR A 752 2.51 -18.88 -30.86
CA THR A 752 1.35 -18.29 -30.19
C THR A 752 1.32 -16.75 -30.27
N MET A 753 2.15 -16.14 -31.14
CA MET A 753 2.03 -14.72 -31.47
C MET A 753 0.66 -14.49 -32.10
N VAL A 754 -0.16 -13.68 -31.44
CA VAL A 754 -1.47 -13.28 -31.96
C VAL A 754 -1.23 -12.56 -33.28
N THR A 755 -1.75 -13.13 -34.36
CA THR A 755 -1.76 -12.48 -35.67
C THR A 755 -2.75 -11.32 -35.55
N ILE A 756 -2.22 -10.12 -35.32
CA ILE A 756 -3.03 -8.91 -35.23
C ILE A 756 -3.59 -8.66 -36.63
N ASP A 757 -4.90 -8.86 -36.80
CA ASP A 757 -5.59 -8.49 -38.03
C ASP A 757 -5.44 -6.98 -38.24
N PRO A 758 -4.74 -6.51 -39.30
CA PRO A 758 -4.54 -5.09 -39.51
C PRO A 758 -5.83 -4.32 -39.81
N GLN A 759 -6.92 -5.02 -40.16
CA GLN A 759 -8.24 -4.43 -40.40
C GLN A 759 -9.08 -4.39 -39.12
N ASN A 760 -8.77 -5.22 -38.13
CA ASN A 760 -9.45 -5.31 -36.84
C ASN A 760 -8.45 -5.73 -35.75
N PRO A 761 -7.56 -4.81 -35.31
CA PRO A 761 -6.45 -5.17 -34.43
C PRO A 761 -6.97 -5.49 -33.03
N ARG A 762 -7.39 -6.74 -32.85
CA ARG A 762 -7.84 -7.29 -31.57
C ARG A 762 -6.62 -7.72 -30.77
N PHE A 763 -6.56 -7.21 -29.55
CA PHE A 763 -5.58 -7.65 -28.57
C PHE A 763 -6.29 -8.49 -27.50
N PRO A 764 -5.68 -9.60 -27.02
CA PRO A 764 -6.29 -10.43 -25.98
C PRO A 764 -6.59 -9.68 -24.68
N ASP A 765 -5.85 -8.60 -24.38
CA ASP A 765 -5.93 -7.83 -23.15
C ASP A 765 -6.83 -6.57 -23.24
N ILE A 766 -7.35 -6.27 -24.44
CA ILE A 766 -8.22 -5.13 -24.72
C ILE A 766 -9.64 -5.67 -24.97
N PRO A 767 -10.60 -5.45 -24.05
CA PRO A 767 -11.98 -5.87 -24.27
C PRO A 767 -12.52 -5.24 -25.55
N ASP A 768 -13.18 -6.04 -26.37
CA ASP A 768 -14.01 -5.53 -27.47
C ASP A 768 -15.00 -4.52 -26.86
N GLU A 769 -15.21 -3.39 -27.56
CA GLU A 769 -16.32 -2.49 -27.21
C GLU A 769 -17.57 -3.37 -27.22
N LEU A 770 -18.31 -3.39 -26.10
CA LEU A 770 -19.67 -3.95 -26.14
C LEU A 770 -20.36 -3.23 -27.29
N PRO A 771 -21.02 -3.95 -28.21
CA PRO A 771 -21.73 -3.30 -29.29
C PRO A 771 -22.56 -2.21 -28.63
N ALA A 772 -22.44 -0.97 -29.14
CA ALA A 772 -23.37 0.07 -28.77
C ALA A 772 -24.74 -0.59 -28.84
N SER A 773 -25.50 -0.56 -27.75
CA SER A 773 -26.88 -1.01 -27.80
C SER A 773 -27.52 -0.11 -28.85
N ASP A 774 -27.59 -0.60 -30.09
CA ASP A 774 -28.30 0.05 -31.16
C ASP A 774 -29.71 0.17 -30.63
N GLY A 775 -30.03 1.38 -30.17
CA GLY A 775 -31.35 1.71 -29.71
C GLY A 775 -32.24 1.52 -30.90
N ASP A 776 -33.02 0.44 -30.90
CA ASP A 776 -34.23 0.29 -31.68
C ASP A 776 -35.19 1.41 -31.27
N VAL A 777 -34.96 2.59 -31.87
CA VAL A 777 -35.89 3.70 -31.92
C VAL A 777 -36.50 3.68 -33.32
N ALA A 778 -37.26 2.62 -33.63
CA ALA A 778 -38.11 2.56 -34.82
C ALA A 778 -39.16 1.46 -34.72
N SER A 779 -40.20 1.67 -33.91
CA SER A 779 -41.60 1.32 -34.24
C SER A 779 -42.53 1.51 -33.03
N MET A 780 -42.67 2.76 -32.56
CA MET A 780 -43.93 3.13 -31.89
C MET A 780 -44.98 3.39 -32.96
N ALA A 781 -45.82 2.38 -33.17
CA ALA A 781 -46.99 2.44 -34.01
C ALA A 781 -47.98 3.49 -33.48
N THR A 782 -48.51 4.27 -34.43
CA THR A 782 -49.60 5.23 -34.25
C THR A 782 -50.89 4.55 -33.80
N ALA A 783 -51.56 5.15 -32.82
CA ALA A 783 -52.90 4.82 -32.38
C ALA A 783 -53.96 5.21 -33.42
N ASP A 784 -54.93 4.33 -33.69
CA ASP A 784 -56.39 4.51 -33.49
C ASP A 784 -57.14 3.47 -34.35
N ASP A 785 -57.91 2.56 -33.75
CA ASP A 785 -59.35 2.46 -34.04
C ASP A 785 -60.11 1.51 -33.07
N ARG A 786 -61.42 1.76 -32.95
CA ARG A 786 -62.32 1.47 -31.82
C ARG A 786 -63.01 0.08 -31.79
N ALA A 787 -63.30 -0.36 -30.54
CA ALA A 787 -64.50 -1.07 -30.00
C ALA A 787 -64.77 -2.57 -30.33
N PRO A 788 -65.67 -3.27 -29.57
CA PRO A 788 -65.82 -3.46 -28.12
C PRO A 788 -65.92 -4.98 -27.73
N PRO A 789 -66.15 -5.40 -26.46
CA PRO A 789 -65.89 -6.78 -26.01
C PRO A 789 -67.11 -7.70 -26.14
N GLN A 790 -66.86 -9.00 -26.41
CA GLN A 790 -67.87 -10.05 -26.28
C GLN A 790 -67.37 -11.26 -25.47
N ALA A 791 -68.01 -11.42 -24.32
CA ALA A 791 -68.57 -12.62 -23.69
C ALA A 791 -67.84 -13.98 -23.77
N VAL A 792 -67.61 -14.51 -22.57
CA VAL A 792 -67.48 -15.93 -22.18
C VAL A 792 -68.70 -16.75 -22.63
N PRO A 793 -68.53 -17.99 -23.10
CA PRO A 793 -68.83 -19.19 -22.30
C PRO A 793 -67.77 -20.29 -22.53
N GLY A 794 -67.50 -21.27 -21.68
CA GLY A 794 -68.27 -21.94 -20.63
C GLY A 794 -67.70 -23.36 -20.54
N ASP A 795 -67.80 -23.95 -19.35
CA ASP A 795 -67.42 -25.30 -18.92
C ASP A 795 -67.25 -26.41 -19.99
N ARG A 796 -66.21 -27.25 -19.81
CA ARG A 796 -66.42 -28.68 -19.49
C ARG A 796 -65.16 -29.42 -19.01
N ALA A 797 -65.44 -30.30 -18.05
CA ALA A 797 -64.57 -31.17 -17.28
C ALA A 797 -63.83 -32.30 -18.05
N ALA A 798 -62.79 -32.82 -17.38
CA ALA A 798 -62.54 -34.24 -17.07
C ALA A 798 -61.22 -34.88 -17.58
N GLY A 799 -60.55 -35.61 -16.66
CA GLY A 799 -59.51 -36.63 -16.90
C GLY A 799 -58.11 -36.18 -16.45
N VAL A 800 -57.59 -36.49 -15.25
CA VAL A 800 -57.16 -37.78 -14.64
C VAL A 800 -56.01 -38.49 -15.38
N ALA A 801 -55.00 -38.85 -14.59
CA ALA A 801 -53.87 -39.78 -14.79
C ALA A 801 -52.65 -39.24 -15.58
N ALA A 802 -51.49 -38.95 -14.96
CA ALA A 802 -50.55 -39.79 -14.19
C ALA A 802 -49.28 -40.11 -15.01
N LYS A 803 -48.17 -39.40 -14.74
CA LYS A 803 -46.94 -39.94 -14.15
C LYS A 803 -45.96 -38.81 -13.87
#